data_AF-A0AAD8IH39-F1
#
_entry.id   AF-A0AAD8IH39-F1
#
_cell.length_a   1.000
_cell.length_b   1.000
_cell.length_c   1.000
_cell.angle_alpha   90.00
_cell.angle_beta   90.00
_cell.angle_gamma   90.00
#
_symmetry.space_group_name_H-M   'P 1'
#
loop_
_entity.id
_entity.type
_entity.pdbx_description
1 polymer ?
#
loop_
_entity_poly.entity_id
_entity_poly.type
_entity_poly.pdbx_seq_one_letter_code
_entity_poly.pdbx_strand_id
1 'polypeptide(L)'
;MDSIMMYRKTTKNLGEFSGSTSFLKQVELKMLVWSFRNTAGLSTPGVAYGGWEAPDCELRGHFVGHYLSASALMWASTHNETLKKKMSAVVSALHDCQNKMGTGYLSAFPSEQFDRFEALKPVWAPYYTIHKILAGLLDQYTLANNTGSLEMALNEETGGMNDVLYKLYSITGNQKHFTLAQLFDKPCFLGLLAVKADDISGFHANTHIPIVIGSQMRYELTGDPLYKEIGKFFMDIVNSSYTYATGGTSHGEFWKDPKRLASFLDAENEESCTTYNMLKVSRNLFRWTKKVGYADYYERTLTNGVLSIQRGREPGIMIYMLPLGHGESKARSANEGWGTKYDSFWCCYGTGIESFSKLGDSIYFEEEGKVPGIYIIQYISSSFNWNSQNIVINLKVEPVVSWDGHLHVAVIISSNKQKEASTLNFRVPSWANTEAANAFLNDQKLFLPNPGSFLSITREWSSSDKITLELPMSIRLEALQDDRREYASDHAILYGPYLLVGLSSGERNINTDTAVSTFDWITPIPAAYNSHLITLSQEFKNNSFVLTNSNKSITVGMLPESGSNHSVYATFRLVLRNPTSTELLVPEDCIGKTVGLEPFDLPGMVVVERGINQSLGVEDAIGNSDSTFILVQGLDGKSETVSLESARHRGCFVYSSLDLHSSVKLKCSAGSSDVKFKQAASFRLRDGISKYDPISFVAKGEKRNFLLQPILSLRDENYVVYFKIQSNKLSAEF
;
A
#
# COMPACT_ATOMS: atom_id res chain seq x y z
N MET A 1 20.41 -28.70 12.76
CA MET A 1 19.38 -27.71 12.40
C MET A 1 20.09 -26.42 12.05
N ASP A 2 19.70 -25.77 10.96
CA ASP A 2 20.24 -24.46 10.60
C ASP A 2 19.93 -23.45 11.72
N SER A 3 20.80 -22.46 11.94
CA SER A 3 20.52 -21.35 12.87
C SER A 3 19.35 -20.54 12.31
N ILE A 4 18.16 -20.66 12.93
CA ILE A 4 16.95 -19.93 12.53
C ILE A 4 16.94 -18.59 13.26
N MET A 5 16.92 -17.48 12.52
CA MET A 5 16.83 -16.15 13.12
C MET A 5 15.50 -15.94 13.85
N MET A 6 15.57 -15.33 15.02
CA MET A 6 14.40 -14.92 15.80
C MET A 6 14.01 -13.49 15.47
N TYR A 7 12.70 -13.23 15.41
CA TYR A 7 12.20 -11.87 15.33
C TYR A 7 12.00 -11.28 16.74
N ARG A 8 12.19 -9.95 16.86
CA ARG A 8 12.01 -9.22 18.12
C ARG A 8 11.17 -7.96 17.91
N LYS A 9 10.29 -7.69 18.88
CA LYS A 9 9.28 -6.62 18.87
C LYS A 9 9.93 -5.23 18.73
N THR A 10 9.30 -4.36 17.95
CA THR A 10 9.67 -2.95 17.76
C THR A 10 8.58 -2.03 18.28
N THR A 11 8.97 -0.90 18.89
CA THR A 11 8.05 0.18 19.25
C THR A 11 8.07 1.24 18.15
N LYS A 12 6.89 1.71 17.72
CA LYS A 12 6.79 2.65 16.59
C LYS A 12 5.63 3.63 16.72
N ASN A 13 5.85 4.83 16.20
CA ASN A 13 4.84 5.85 15.90
C ASN A 13 4.85 6.14 14.39
N LEU A 14 4.18 5.34 13.55
CA LEU A 14 3.82 5.82 12.20
C LEU A 14 2.45 6.45 12.22
N GLY A 15 2.23 7.40 11.30
CA GLY A 15 0.90 7.86 10.93
C GLY A 15 -0.02 6.75 10.44
N GLU A 16 0.50 5.72 9.76
CA GLU A 16 -0.28 4.56 9.26
C GLU A 16 -0.86 3.71 10.40
N PHE A 17 -0.10 3.51 11.49
CA PHE A 17 -0.58 2.83 12.70
C PHE A 17 -1.77 3.56 13.33
N SER A 18 -1.86 4.89 13.17
CA SER A 18 -2.92 5.70 13.79
C SER A 18 -4.31 5.38 13.23
N GLY A 19 -4.42 5.13 11.90
CA GLY A 19 -5.67 4.75 11.26
C GLY A 19 -6.16 3.39 11.78
N SER A 20 -5.30 2.38 11.75
CA SER A 20 -5.65 1.01 12.18
C SER A 20 -5.87 0.90 13.69
N THR A 21 -5.08 1.61 14.51
CA THR A 21 -5.33 1.70 15.96
C THR A 21 -6.70 2.33 16.24
N SER A 22 -7.06 3.38 15.48
CA SER A 22 -8.36 4.04 15.62
C SER A 22 -9.50 3.10 15.23
N PHE A 23 -9.36 2.34 14.14
CA PHE A 23 -10.37 1.36 13.73
C PHE A 23 -10.58 0.26 14.78
N LEU A 24 -9.50 -0.39 15.25
CA LEU A 24 -9.59 -1.43 16.29
C LEU A 24 -10.26 -0.91 17.58
N LYS A 25 -10.06 0.36 17.92
CA LYS A 25 -10.74 1.01 19.05
C LYS A 25 -12.21 1.33 18.78
N GLN A 26 -12.62 1.49 17.52
CA GLN A 26 -14.01 1.81 17.14
C GLN A 26 -14.92 0.58 16.96
N VAL A 27 -14.39 -0.64 16.81
CA VAL A 27 -15.19 -1.89 16.70
C VAL A 27 -15.98 -2.14 17.99
N GLU A 28 -17.30 -2.32 17.96
CA GLU A 28 -18.11 -2.42 19.18
C GLU A 28 -18.07 -3.85 19.76
N LEU A 29 -17.64 -4.00 21.01
CA LEU A 29 -17.52 -5.30 21.69
C LEU A 29 -18.82 -6.12 21.58
N LYS A 30 -19.96 -5.48 21.91
CA LYS A 30 -21.27 -6.12 21.93
C LYS A 30 -21.70 -6.66 20.56
N MET A 31 -21.28 -5.99 19.47
CA MET A 31 -21.55 -6.43 18.10
C MET A 31 -20.61 -7.56 17.70
N LEU A 32 -19.32 -7.44 18.06
CA LEU A 32 -18.28 -8.40 17.70
C LEU A 32 -18.56 -9.81 18.25
N VAL A 33 -19.04 -9.93 19.49
CA VAL A 33 -19.32 -11.24 20.11
C VAL A 33 -20.77 -11.68 19.95
N TRP A 34 -21.60 -10.94 19.21
CA TRP A 34 -23.04 -11.17 19.13
C TRP A 34 -23.36 -12.59 18.64
N SER A 35 -22.76 -13.03 17.52
CA SER A 35 -23.03 -14.33 16.90
C SER A 35 -22.52 -15.51 17.74
N PHE A 36 -21.41 -15.33 18.47
CA PHE A 36 -20.91 -16.31 19.45
C PHE A 36 -21.89 -16.49 20.60
N ARG A 37 -22.38 -15.38 21.16
CA ARG A 37 -23.35 -15.40 22.26
C ARG A 37 -24.66 -16.03 21.82
N ASN A 38 -25.13 -15.71 20.61
CA ASN A 38 -26.33 -16.32 20.03
C ASN A 38 -26.19 -17.84 19.92
N THR A 39 -25.06 -18.31 19.38
CA THR A 39 -24.77 -19.74 19.21
C THR A 39 -24.65 -20.47 20.56
N ALA A 40 -24.08 -19.83 21.58
CA ALA A 40 -23.99 -20.38 22.92
C ALA A 40 -25.30 -20.30 23.73
N GLY A 41 -26.37 -19.70 23.18
CA GLY A 41 -27.64 -19.49 23.90
C GLY A 41 -27.53 -18.47 25.05
N LEU A 42 -26.64 -17.49 24.93
CA LEU A 42 -26.49 -16.37 25.86
C LEU A 42 -27.26 -15.13 25.37
N SER A 43 -27.54 -14.18 26.28
CA SER A 43 -28.14 -12.89 25.91
C SER A 43 -27.25 -12.12 24.93
N THR A 44 -27.82 -11.59 23.85
CA THR A 44 -27.11 -10.92 22.74
C THR A 44 -27.40 -9.41 22.71
N PRO A 45 -26.77 -8.59 23.57
CA PRO A 45 -26.99 -7.15 23.59
C PRO A 45 -26.51 -6.48 22.30
N GLY A 46 -27.32 -5.59 21.73
CA GLY A 46 -27.00 -4.87 20.49
C GLY A 46 -27.48 -5.61 19.23
N VAL A 47 -26.90 -5.23 18.09
CA VAL A 47 -27.19 -5.83 16.77
C VAL A 47 -25.93 -6.49 16.22
N ALA A 48 -26.09 -7.56 15.45
CA ALA A 48 -24.99 -8.21 14.76
C ALA A 48 -24.37 -7.28 13.71
N TYR A 49 -23.12 -7.56 13.33
CA TYR A 49 -22.52 -6.95 12.15
C TYR A 49 -23.17 -7.48 10.87
N GLY A 50 -23.05 -6.70 9.78
CA GLY A 50 -23.51 -7.09 8.45
C GLY A 50 -22.43 -7.87 7.66
N GLY A 51 -22.61 -7.94 6.35
CA GLY A 51 -21.66 -8.59 5.45
C GLY A 51 -21.42 -10.05 5.79
N TRP A 52 -20.15 -10.48 5.76
CA TRP A 52 -19.79 -11.87 6.06
C TRP A 52 -19.86 -12.23 7.56
N GLU A 53 -20.15 -11.25 8.42
CA GLU A 53 -20.43 -11.45 9.86
C GLU A 53 -21.93 -11.47 10.19
N ALA A 54 -22.80 -11.35 9.17
CA ALA A 54 -24.24 -11.41 9.35
C ALA A 54 -24.70 -12.71 10.03
N PRO A 55 -25.77 -12.69 10.85
CA PRO A 55 -26.24 -13.87 11.61
C PRO A 55 -26.54 -15.11 10.75
N ASP A 56 -26.94 -14.89 9.50
CA ASP A 56 -27.30 -15.90 8.50
C ASP A 56 -26.11 -16.27 7.59
N CYS A 57 -24.99 -15.54 7.63
CA CYS A 57 -23.79 -15.88 6.90
C CYS A 57 -23.07 -17.08 7.54
N GLU A 58 -22.69 -18.07 6.74
CA GLU A 58 -22.01 -19.27 7.23
C GLU A 58 -20.55 -19.02 7.64
N LEU A 59 -19.91 -17.95 7.15
CA LEU A 59 -18.52 -17.61 7.46
C LEU A 59 -18.35 -16.83 8.78
N ARG A 60 -19.44 -16.35 9.38
CA ARG A 60 -19.45 -15.46 10.57
C ARG A 60 -18.54 -15.97 11.70
N GLY A 61 -17.95 -15.04 12.44
CA GLY A 61 -16.95 -15.29 13.48
C GLY A 61 -15.51 -15.23 13.00
N HIS A 62 -15.26 -15.29 11.68
CA HIS A 62 -13.91 -15.26 11.14
C HIS A 62 -13.21 -13.92 11.39
N PHE A 63 -13.94 -12.80 11.29
CA PHE A 63 -13.40 -11.47 11.55
C PHE A 63 -13.05 -11.29 13.02
N VAL A 64 -13.81 -11.91 13.93
CA VAL A 64 -13.50 -11.91 15.37
C VAL A 64 -12.16 -12.56 15.65
N GLY A 65 -11.85 -13.68 14.99
CA GLY A 65 -10.54 -14.30 15.03
C GLY A 65 -9.42 -13.36 14.56
N HIS A 66 -9.59 -12.73 13.40
CA HIS A 66 -8.65 -11.72 12.90
C HIS A 66 -8.49 -10.52 13.83
N TYR A 67 -9.58 -10.05 14.45
CA TYR A 67 -9.55 -8.95 15.42
C TYR A 67 -8.70 -9.31 16.64
N LEU A 68 -8.78 -10.56 17.13
CA LEU A 68 -7.92 -11.03 18.23
C LEU A 68 -6.44 -10.99 17.83
N SER A 69 -6.06 -11.47 16.64
CA SER A 69 -4.67 -11.36 16.15
C SER A 69 -4.24 -9.90 16.00
N ALA A 70 -5.02 -9.09 15.29
CA ALA A 70 -4.69 -7.70 14.99
C ALA A 70 -4.58 -6.84 16.26
N SER A 71 -5.46 -7.05 17.25
CA SER A 71 -5.40 -6.31 18.52
C SER A 71 -4.20 -6.72 19.38
N ALA A 72 -3.82 -8.01 19.39
CA ALA A 72 -2.62 -8.49 20.07
C ALA A 72 -1.34 -7.94 19.43
N LEU A 73 -1.24 -7.97 18.10
CA LEU A 73 -0.14 -7.37 17.33
C LEU A 73 -0.02 -5.87 17.60
N MET A 74 -1.13 -5.13 17.50
CA MET A 74 -1.16 -3.69 17.73
C MET A 74 -0.78 -3.34 19.17
N TRP A 75 -1.29 -4.07 20.16
CA TRP A 75 -0.92 -3.86 21.56
C TRP A 75 0.56 -4.16 21.78
N ALA A 76 1.11 -5.20 21.16
CA ALA A 76 2.52 -5.54 21.28
C ALA A 76 3.44 -4.45 20.70
N SER A 77 3.00 -3.72 19.67
CA SER A 77 3.76 -2.61 19.08
C SER A 77 3.58 -1.26 19.78
N THR A 78 2.42 -1.02 20.40
CA THR A 78 2.04 0.32 20.92
C THR A 78 1.88 0.39 22.43
N HIS A 79 1.74 -0.75 23.11
CA HIS A 79 1.37 -0.89 24.52
C HIS A 79 0.14 -0.05 24.92
N ASN A 80 -0.82 0.09 24.00
CA ASN A 80 -2.01 0.90 24.26
C ASN A 80 -2.96 0.22 25.28
N GLU A 81 -3.03 0.74 26.50
CA GLU A 81 -3.84 0.15 27.59
C GLU A 81 -5.35 0.14 27.32
N THR A 82 -5.89 1.11 26.57
CA THR A 82 -7.30 1.10 26.17
C THR A 82 -7.60 -0.09 25.25
N LEU A 83 -6.70 -0.36 24.30
CA LEU A 83 -6.82 -1.53 23.41
C LEU A 83 -6.70 -2.83 24.20
N LYS A 84 -5.76 -2.90 25.17
CA LYS A 84 -5.56 -4.04 26.06
C LYS A 84 -6.83 -4.42 26.82
N LYS A 85 -7.48 -3.44 27.46
CA LYS A 85 -8.75 -3.67 28.19
C LYS A 85 -9.83 -4.23 27.27
N LYS A 86 -9.91 -3.71 26.05
CA LYS A 86 -10.92 -4.11 25.08
C LYS A 86 -10.69 -5.51 24.54
N MET A 87 -9.46 -5.85 24.12
CA MET A 87 -9.15 -7.21 23.65
C MET A 87 -9.34 -8.25 24.77
N SER A 88 -8.95 -7.93 26.01
CA SER A 88 -9.23 -8.82 27.16
C SER A 88 -10.73 -9.02 27.41
N ALA A 89 -11.55 -7.98 27.21
CA ALA A 89 -13.00 -8.08 27.33
C ALA A 89 -13.62 -8.98 26.23
N VAL A 90 -13.09 -8.94 25.00
CA VAL A 90 -13.49 -9.87 23.93
C VAL A 90 -13.16 -11.30 24.34
N VAL A 91 -11.92 -11.57 24.77
CA VAL A 91 -11.49 -12.90 25.23
C VAL A 91 -12.38 -13.39 26.38
N SER A 92 -12.69 -12.54 27.36
CA SER A 92 -13.60 -12.90 28.47
C SER A 92 -15.00 -13.26 27.98
N ALA A 93 -15.55 -12.50 27.03
CA ALA A 93 -16.89 -12.78 26.50
C ALA A 93 -16.93 -14.07 25.67
N LEU A 94 -15.86 -14.39 24.93
CA LEU A 94 -15.72 -15.66 24.22
C LEU A 94 -15.58 -16.84 25.18
N HIS A 95 -14.82 -16.67 26.26
CA HIS A 95 -14.69 -17.66 27.33
C HIS A 95 -16.04 -17.98 27.98
N ASP A 96 -16.87 -16.96 28.25
CA ASP A 96 -18.23 -17.17 28.75
C ASP A 96 -19.08 -18.00 27.77
N CYS A 97 -18.90 -17.81 26.45
CA CYS A 97 -19.58 -18.60 25.43
C CYS A 97 -19.13 -20.06 25.44
N GLN A 98 -17.81 -20.31 25.38
CA GLN A 98 -17.25 -21.67 25.39
C GLN A 98 -17.66 -22.43 26.66
N ASN A 99 -17.62 -21.77 27.82
CA ASN A 99 -18.07 -22.36 29.10
C ASN A 99 -19.55 -22.69 29.11
N LYS A 100 -20.40 -21.83 28.53
CA LYS A 100 -21.83 -22.09 28.44
C LYS A 100 -22.14 -23.31 27.56
N MET A 101 -21.35 -23.50 26.50
CA MET A 101 -21.48 -24.67 25.62
C MET A 101 -20.97 -25.95 26.29
N GLY A 102 -19.92 -25.87 27.10
CA GLY A 102 -19.44 -26.94 27.97
C GLY A 102 -18.76 -28.12 27.28
N THR A 103 -18.58 -28.05 25.96
CA THR A 103 -17.93 -29.10 25.13
C THR A 103 -16.48 -28.77 24.79
N GLY A 104 -16.03 -27.57 25.11
CA GLY A 104 -14.78 -27.02 24.62
C GLY A 104 -14.90 -26.32 23.26
N TYR A 105 -16.06 -26.37 22.58
CA TYR A 105 -16.29 -25.72 21.27
C TYR A 105 -16.65 -24.22 21.39
N LEU A 106 -16.14 -23.41 20.46
CA LEU A 106 -16.20 -21.96 20.42
C LEU A 106 -16.20 -21.49 18.96
N SER A 107 -17.40 -21.16 18.50
CA SER A 107 -17.61 -20.56 17.20
C SER A 107 -18.84 -19.67 17.20
N ALA A 108 -18.93 -18.81 16.20
CA ALA A 108 -20.15 -18.09 15.88
C ALA A 108 -21.18 -18.95 15.13
N PHE A 109 -20.85 -20.21 14.80
CA PHE A 109 -21.73 -21.15 14.10
C PHE A 109 -21.81 -22.52 14.79
N PRO A 110 -22.88 -23.32 14.58
CA PRO A 110 -23.03 -24.63 15.21
C PRO A 110 -22.10 -25.69 14.61
N SER A 111 -21.63 -26.65 15.40
CA SER A 111 -20.68 -27.70 14.98
C SER A 111 -21.17 -28.55 13.79
N GLU A 112 -22.48 -28.61 13.53
CA GLU A 112 -23.09 -29.27 12.36
C GLU A 112 -22.50 -28.80 11.01
N GLN A 113 -21.93 -27.59 10.95
CA GLN A 113 -21.25 -27.15 9.75
C GLN A 113 -20.05 -28.04 9.37
N PHE A 114 -19.36 -28.64 10.35
CA PHE A 114 -18.33 -29.64 10.07
C PHE A 114 -18.93 -30.91 9.50
N ASP A 115 -20.01 -31.41 10.09
CA ASP A 115 -20.70 -32.60 9.60
C ASP A 115 -21.14 -32.41 8.13
N ARG A 116 -21.63 -31.21 7.78
CA ARG A 116 -21.95 -30.83 6.39
C ARG A 116 -20.72 -30.86 5.50
N PHE A 117 -19.61 -30.24 5.94
CA PHE A 117 -18.38 -30.18 5.17
C PHE A 117 -17.79 -31.56 4.92
N GLU A 118 -17.68 -32.39 5.95
CA GLU A 118 -17.14 -33.76 5.89
C GLU A 118 -18.04 -34.68 5.04
N ALA A 119 -19.35 -34.44 5.06
CA ALA A 119 -20.31 -35.10 4.18
C ALA A 119 -20.33 -34.54 2.74
N LEU A 120 -19.41 -33.64 2.39
CA LEU A 120 -19.32 -32.96 1.09
C LEU A 120 -20.61 -32.22 0.69
N LYS A 121 -21.35 -31.73 1.69
CA LYS A 121 -22.51 -30.88 1.47
C LYS A 121 -22.06 -29.42 1.40
N PRO A 122 -22.75 -28.57 0.61
CA PRO A 122 -22.43 -27.15 0.58
C PRO A 122 -22.43 -26.57 1.98
N VAL A 123 -21.34 -25.91 2.37
CA VAL A 123 -21.19 -25.11 3.59
C VAL A 123 -19.97 -24.21 3.42
N TRP A 124 -20.02 -22.98 3.91
CA TRP A 124 -18.95 -22.03 3.67
C TRP A 124 -17.81 -22.13 4.69
N ALA A 125 -16.77 -22.87 4.31
CA ALA A 125 -15.43 -22.85 4.92
C ALA A 125 -15.38 -22.87 6.48
N PRO A 126 -16.07 -23.79 7.18
CA PRO A 126 -16.14 -23.81 8.64
C PRO A 126 -14.77 -23.94 9.31
N TYR A 127 -13.90 -24.78 8.74
CA TYR A 127 -12.52 -24.93 9.17
C TYR A 127 -11.74 -23.60 9.07
N TYR A 128 -11.87 -22.84 7.98
CA TYR A 128 -11.20 -21.54 7.84
C TYR A 128 -11.57 -20.58 8.97
N THR A 129 -12.85 -20.52 9.34
CA THR A 129 -13.34 -19.62 10.37
C THR A 129 -12.77 -19.96 11.74
N ILE A 130 -12.78 -21.24 12.13
CA ILE A 130 -12.14 -21.64 13.40
C ILE A 130 -10.64 -21.38 13.38
N HIS A 131 -9.98 -21.46 12.22
CA HIS A 131 -8.53 -21.23 12.13
C HIS A 131 -8.21 -19.81 12.57
N LYS A 132 -9.03 -18.84 12.14
CA LYS A 132 -8.85 -17.44 12.55
C LYS A 132 -9.07 -17.26 14.05
N ILE A 133 -10.06 -17.94 14.62
CA ILE A 133 -10.32 -17.90 16.06
C ILE A 133 -9.11 -18.45 16.83
N LEU A 134 -8.60 -19.62 16.46
CA LEU A 134 -7.42 -20.21 17.10
C LEU A 134 -6.16 -19.36 16.94
N ALA A 135 -5.88 -18.89 15.72
CA ALA A 135 -4.72 -18.02 15.47
C ALA A 135 -4.81 -16.75 16.32
N GLY A 136 -5.99 -16.13 16.38
CA GLY A 136 -6.27 -14.97 17.22
C GLY A 136 -6.05 -15.23 18.70
N LEU A 137 -6.60 -16.33 19.24
CA LEU A 137 -6.42 -16.73 20.63
C LEU A 137 -4.95 -17.04 20.97
N LEU A 138 -4.23 -17.66 20.04
CA LEU A 138 -2.82 -17.96 20.19
C LEU A 138 -1.97 -16.68 20.18
N ASP A 139 -2.27 -15.72 19.30
CA ASP A 139 -1.60 -14.42 19.27
C ASP A 139 -1.85 -13.62 20.55
N GLN A 140 -3.06 -13.68 21.12
CA GLN A 140 -3.37 -13.09 22.44
C GLN A 140 -2.49 -13.67 23.55
N TYR A 141 -2.19 -14.97 23.50
CA TYR A 141 -1.29 -15.62 24.46
C TYR A 141 0.18 -15.24 24.19
N THR A 142 0.68 -15.51 22.98
CA THR A 142 2.10 -15.37 22.64
C THR A 142 2.57 -13.91 22.61
N LEU A 143 1.71 -12.98 22.19
CA LEU A 143 2.06 -11.57 22.08
C LEU A 143 1.66 -10.78 23.32
N ALA A 144 0.55 -11.12 23.97
CA ALA A 144 -0.05 -10.34 25.06
C ALA A 144 -0.17 -11.06 26.42
N ASN A 145 0.35 -12.29 26.52
CA ASN A 145 0.39 -13.09 27.74
C ASN A 145 -0.99 -13.32 28.38
N ASN A 146 -2.03 -13.43 27.55
CA ASN A 146 -3.39 -13.76 28.00
C ASN A 146 -3.51 -15.28 28.18
N THR A 147 -3.39 -15.77 29.42
CA THR A 147 -3.39 -17.22 29.70
C THR A 147 -4.73 -17.89 29.40
N GLY A 148 -5.85 -17.17 29.58
CA GLY A 148 -7.18 -17.70 29.27
C GLY A 148 -7.42 -17.93 27.77
N SER A 149 -6.72 -17.22 26.89
CA SER A 149 -6.83 -17.48 25.44
C SER A 149 -6.12 -18.77 25.02
N LEU A 150 -5.04 -19.16 25.71
CA LEU A 150 -4.38 -20.45 25.46
C LEU A 150 -5.29 -21.63 25.82
N GLU A 151 -5.98 -21.57 26.96
CA GLU A 151 -6.91 -22.62 27.37
C GLU A 151 -8.04 -22.82 26.35
N MET A 152 -8.59 -21.72 25.82
CA MET A 152 -9.62 -21.79 24.77
C MET A 152 -9.07 -22.34 23.45
N ALA A 153 -7.85 -21.97 23.07
CA ALA A 153 -7.23 -22.40 21.81
C ALA A 153 -6.92 -23.92 21.77
N LEU A 154 -6.83 -24.57 22.92
CA LEU A 154 -6.56 -26.01 23.01
C LEU A 154 -7.76 -26.89 22.62
N ASN A 155 -8.95 -26.32 22.39
CA ASN A 155 -10.22 -27.05 22.26
C ASN A 155 -10.98 -26.91 20.91
N GLU A 156 -10.40 -26.35 19.83
CA GLU A 156 -11.10 -26.13 18.53
C GLU A 156 -10.40 -26.72 17.27
N GLU A 157 -11.13 -26.91 16.14
CA GLU A 157 -10.60 -27.51 14.88
C GLU A 157 -10.97 -26.81 13.51
N THR A 158 -10.05 -26.75 12.51
CA THR A 158 -9.77 -25.58 11.62
C THR A 158 -9.09 -25.75 10.21
N GLY A 159 -8.85 -24.65 9.46
CA GLY A 159 -8.44 -24.51 8.04
C GLY A 159 -6.95 -24.24 7.69
N GLY A 160 -6.32 -23.09 8.03
CA GLY A 160 -4.86 -22.85 7.85
C GLY A 160 -4.06 -23.62 8.90
N MET A 161 -4.37 -24.89 8.95
CA MET A 161 -4.52 -25.64 10.18
C MET A 161 -3.22 -26.30 10.59
N ASN A 162 -2.47 -26.73 9.59
CA ASN A 162 -1.13 -27.23 9.80
C ASN A 162 -0.25 -26.18 10.51
N ASP A 163 -0.27 -24.90 10.09
CA ASP A 163 0.50 -23.83 10.75
C ASP A 163 0.12 -23.66 12.24
N VAL A 164 -1.16 -23.49 12.55
CA VAL A 164 -1.58 -23.23 13.94
C VAL A 164 -1.36 -24.45 14.85
N LEU A 165 -1.59 -25.67 14.36
CA LEU A 165 -1.37 -26.89 15.14
C LEU A 165 0.11 -27.20 15.34
N TYR A 166 0.97 -26.92 14.35
CA TYR A 166 2.40 -27.02 14.53
C TYR A 166 2.91 -26.02 15.57
N LYS A 167 2.39 -24.78 15.59
CA LYS A 167 2.68 -23.81 16.65
C LYS A 167 2.16 -24.27 18.01
N LEU A 168 0.96 -24.85 18.06
CA LEU A 168 0.41 -25.39 19.31
C LEU A 168 1.25 -26.54 19.84
N TYR A 169 1.72 -27.43 18.97
CA TYR A 169 2.68 -28.48 19.32
C TYR A 169 3.98 -27.90 19.89
N SER A 170 4.54 -26.85 19.28
CA SER A 170 5.80 -26.24 19.75
C SER A 170 5.71 -25.66 21.16
N ILE A 171 4.52 -25.22 21.56
CA ILE A 171 4.23 -24.68 22.90
C ILE A 171 3.92 -25.80 23.90
N THR A 172 3.12 -26.80 23.49
CA THR A 172 2.55 -27.79 24.42
C THR A 172 3.35 -29.08 24.53
N GLY A 173 4.14 -29.42 23.51
CA GLY A 173 4.78 -30.73 23.37
C GLY A 173 3.82 -31.90 23.14
N ASN A 174 2.50 -31.65 22.98
CA ASN A 174 1.51 -32.73 22.84
C ASN A 174 1.49 -33.28 21.42
N GLN A 175 1.91 -34.55 21.27
CA GLN A 175 2.02 -35.23 19.98
C GLN A 175 0.72 -35.26 19.17
N LYS A 176 -0.46 -35.22 19.81
CA LYS A 176 -1.75 -35.18 19.10
C LYS A 176 -1.86 -33.96 18.19
N HIS A 177 -1.37 -32.79 18.62
CA HIS A 177 -1.36 -31.57 17.81
C HIS A 177 -0.49 -31.75 16.57
N PHE A 178 0.68 -32.37 16.72
CA PHE A 178 1.58 -32.65 15.60
C PHE A 178 0.94 -33.62 14.60
N THR A 179 0.37 -34.72 15.07
CA THR A 179 -0.30 -35.70 14.21
C THR A 179 -1.50 -35.09 13.49
N LEU A 180 -2.29 -34.27 14.17
CA LEU A 180 -3.41 -33.56 13.54
C LEU A 180 -2.93 -32.57 12.48
N ALA A 181 -1.85 -31.81 12.75
CA ALA A 181 -1.27 -30.89 11.78
C ALA A 181 -0.90 -31.60 10.45
N GLN A 182 -0.36 -32.82 10.54
CA GLN A 182 0.00 -33.63 9.37
C GLN A 182 -1.21 -34.01 8.51
N LEU A 183 -2.40 -34.20 9.10
CA LEU A 183 -3.62 -34.49 8.34
C LEU A 183 -4.05 -33.29 7.47
N PHE A 184 -3.67 -32.07 7.86
CA PHE A 184 -3.97 -30.83 7.15
C PHE A 184 -2.86 -30.37 6.18
N ASP A 185 -1.75 -31.09 6.06
CA ASP A 185 -0.65 -30.73 5.15
C ASP A 185 -1.01 -30.83 3.65
N LYS A 186 -2.22 -31.30 3.30
CA LYS A 186 -2.70 -31.47 1.91
C LYS A 186 -1.62 -32.03 0.95
N PRO A 187 -1.25 -33.32 1.08
CA PRO A 187 -0.20 -33.93 0.27
C PRO A 187 -0.38 -33.81 -1.25
N CYS A 188 -1.61 -33.71 -1.76
CA CYS A 188 -1.85 -33.52 -3.20
C CYS A 188 -1.34 -32.18 -3.73
N PHE A 189 -1.34 -31.13 -2.90
CA PHE A 189 -0.81 -29.82 -3.26
C PHE A 189 0.69 -29.73 -2.95
N LEU A 190 1.09 -30.08 -1.72
CA LEU A 190 2.51 -30.04 -1.33
C LEU A 190 3.37 -31.04 -2.13
N GLY A 191 2.76 -32.13 -2.60
CA GLY A 191 3.41 -33.13 -3.46
C GLY A 191 3.85 -32.57 -4.81
N LEU A 192 3.04 -31.68 -5.43
CA LEU A 192 3.42 -30.99 -6.67
C LEU A 192 4.68 -30.14 -6.46
N LEU A 193 4.71 -29.39 -5.34
CA LEU A 193 5.85 -28.56 -4.96
C LEU A 193 7.09 -29.41 -4.60
N ALA A 194 6.88 -30.56 -3.95
CA ALA A 194 7.94 -31.49 -3.57
C ALA A 194 8.65 -32.08 -4.79
N VAL A 195 7.92 -32.36 -5.87
CA VAL A 195 8.49 -32.85 -7.15
C VAL A 195 8.91 -31.71 -8.09
N LYS A 196 8.83 -30.46 -7.62
CA LYS A 196 9.19 -29.25 -8.37
C LYS A 196 8.38 -29.06 -9.67
N ALA A 197 7.07 -29.34 -9.63
CA ALA A 197 6.14 -29.06 -10.71
C ALA A 197 5.47 -27.69 -10.53
N ASP A 198 5.58 -26.83 -11.55
CA ASP A 198 4.80 -25.58 -11.66
C ASP A 198 3.42 -25.89 -12.24
N ASP A 199 2.54 -26.46 -11.41
CA ASP A 199 1.17 -26.87 -11.77
C ASP A 199 0.17 -26.35 -10.73
N ILE A 200 0.33 -25.07 -10.34
CA ILE A 200 -0.54 -24.40 -9.36
C ILE A 200 -1.67 -23.58 -9.99
N SER A 201 -1.75 -23.52 -11.33
CA SER A 201 -2.86 -22.86 -12.04
C SER A 201 -4.21 -23.47 -11.62
N GLY A 202 -5.23 -22.63 -11.50
CA GLY A 202 -6.57 -23.02 -11.08
C GLY A 202 -6.75 -23.26 -9.58
N PHE A 203 -5.67 -23.30 -8.79
CA PHE A 203 -5.79 -23.34 -7.33
C PHE A 203 -6.15 -21.96 -6.77
N HIS A 204 -7.04 -21.94 -5.77
CA HIS A 204 -7.37 -20.73 -5.02
C HIS A 204 -6.14 -20.33 -4.19
N ALA A 205 -5.56 -19.16 -4.49
CA ALA A 205 -4.27 -18.74 -3.97
C ALA A 205 -4.26 -18.66 -2.43
N ASN A 206 -5.20 -17.92 -1.85
CA ASN A 206 -5.26 -17.71 -0.40
C ASN A 206 -5.62 -18.97 0.40
N THR A 207 -6.20 -19.99 -0.24
CA THR A 207 -6.35 -21.31 0.41
C THR A 207 -5.01 -22.03 0.55
N HIS A 208 -4.13 -21.91 -0.44
CA HIS A 208 -2.95 -22.75 -0.56
C HIS A 208 -1.68 -22.12 0.02
N ILE A 209 -1.54 -20.78 0.00
CA ILE A 209 -0.39 -20.11 0.63
C ILE A 209 -0.28 -20.45 2.14
N PRO A 210 -1.37 -20.45 2.95
CA PRO A 210 -1.32 -20.88 4.35
C PRO A 210 -0.83 -22.32 4.54
N ILE A 211 -1.13 -23.22 3.61
CA ILE A 211 -0.66 -24.61 3.67
C ILE A 211 0.86 -24.65 3.53
N VAL A 212 1.43 -23.84 2.62
CA VAL A 212 2.88 -23.67 2.51
C VAL A 212 3.47 -23.10 3.79
N ILE A 213 2.82 -22.11 4.41
CA ILE A 213 3.29 -21.56 5.70
C ILE A 213 3.33 -22.64 6.79
N GLY A 214 2.32 -23.50 6.88
CA GLY A 214 2.34 -24.63 7.82
C GLY A 214 3.42 -25.67 7.48
N SER A 215 3.68 -25.90 6.19
CA SER A 215 4.79 -26.74 5.74
C SER A 215 6.14 -26.15 6.16
N GLN A 216 6.30 -24.82 6.10
CA GLN A 216 7.48 -24.13 6.61
C GLN A 216 7.64 -24.29 8.12
N MET A 217 6.55 -24.21 8.89
CA MET A 217 6.57 -24.46 10.34
C MET A 217 7.00 -25.91 10.67
N ARG A 218 6.53 -26.89 9.88
CA ARG A 218 6.98 -28.28 10.00
C ARG A 218 8.49 -28.41 9.82
N TYR A 219 9.09 -27.71 8.87
CA TYR A 219 10.55 -27.66 8.73
C TYR A 219 11.23 -27.11 9.98
N GLU A 220 10.73 -26.01 10.56
CA GLU A 220 11.31 -25.42 11.78
C GLU A 220 11.31 -26.41 12.96
N LEU A 221 10.26 -27.24 13.07
CA LEU A 221 10.12 -28.20 14.16
C LEU A 221 10.89 -29.50 13.96
N THR A 222 10.93 -30.00 12.72
CA THR A 222 11.46 -31.35 12.41
C THR A 222 12.87 -31.32 11.84
N GLY A 223 13.28 -30.20 11.23
CA GLY A 223 14.50 -30.09 10.45
C GLY A 223 14.45 -30.82 9.10
N ASP A 224 13.28 -31.32 8.65
CA ASP A 224 13.15 -32.08 7.40
C ASP A 224 13.38 -31.18 6.16
N PRO A 225 14.48 -31.38 5.41
CA PRO A 225 14.86 -30.50 4.31
C PRO A 225 13.85 -30.48 3.16
N LEU A 226 13.00 -31.50 3.03
CA LEU A 226 11.94 -31.51 2.01
C LEU A 226 11.04 -30.28 2.12
N TYR A 227 10.61 -29.96 3.34
CA TYR A 227 9.69 -28.85 3.59
C TYR A 227 10.34 -27.47 3.42
N LYS A 228 11.67 -27.39 3.60
CA LYS A 228 12.46 -26.20 3.22
C LYS A 228 12.47 -26.00 1.71
N GLU A 229 12.70 -27.08 0.94
CA GLU A 229 12.74 -27.03 -0.52
C GLU A 229 11.36 -26.75 -1.13
N ILE A 230 10.28 -27.29 -0.56
CA ILE A 230 8.89 -26.95 -0.93
C ILE A 230 8.66 -25.43 -0.82
N GLY A 231 9.01 -24.82 0.31
CA GLY A 231 8.82 -23.39 0.51
C GLY A 231 9.64 -22.53 -0.45
N LYS A 232 10.89 -22.94 -0.74
CA LYS A 232 11.76 -22.25 -1.71
C LYS A 232 11.18 -22.35 -3.13
N PHE A 233 10.85 -23.55 -3.57
CA PHE A 233 10.32 -23.78 -4.91
C PHE A 233 8.98 -23.06 -5.11
N PHE A 234 8.09 -23.08 -4.11
CA PHE A 234 6.84 -22.32 -4.15
C PHE A 234 7.06 -20.81 -4.36
N MET A 235 8.02 -20.22 -3.63
CA MET A 235 8.36 -18.81 -3.80
C MET A 235 8.95 -18.53 -5.19
N ASP A 236 9.79 -19.43 -5.71
CA ASP A 236 10.39 -19.31 -7.03
C ASP A 236 9.33 -19.36 -8.14
N ILE A 237 8.36 -20.28 -8.09
CA ILE A 237 7.29 -20.36 -9.11
C ILE A 237 6.37 -19.13 -9.06
N VAL A 238 5.94 -18.69 -7.87
CA VAL A 238 5.06 -17.52 -7.74
C VAL A 238 5.77 -16.30 -8.32
N ASN A 239 7.00 -16.04 -7.89
CA ASN A 239 7.78 -14.89 -8.35
C ASN A 239 8.14 -14.91 -9.83
N SER A 240 8.31 -16.09 -10.41
CA SER A 240 8.69 -16.20 -11.82
C SER A 240 7.49 -16.19 -12.74
N SER A 241 6.32 -16.68 -12.33
CA SER A 241 5.21 -16.97 -13.25
C SER A 241 3.89 -16.24 -12.92
N TYR A 242 3.70 -15.76 -11.69
CA TYR A 242 2.39 -15.33 -11.19
C TYR A 242 2.41 -13.99 -10.45
N THR A 243 3.54 -13.26 -10.45
CA THR A 243 3.71 -12.03 -9.66
C THR A 243 3.64 -10.78 -10.53
N TYR A 244 2.82 -9.80 -10.12
CA TYR A 244 2.81 -8.47 -10.75
C TYR A 244 3.85 -7.54 -10.09
N ALA A 245 4.02 -6.34 -10.63
CA ALA A 245 5.08 -5.40 -10.24
C ALA A 245 4.96 -4.89 -8.78
N THR A 246 3.78 -5.00 -8.17
CA THR A 246 3.56 -4.69 -6.75
C THR A 246 4.21 -5.73 -5.82
N GLY A 247 4.50 -6.93 -6.33
CA GLY A 247 4.86 -8.12 -5.55
C GLY A 247 3.68 -9.04 -5.22
N GLY A 248 2.44 -8.62 -5.51
CA GLY A 248 1.23 -9.42 -5.34
C GLY A 248 1.03 -10.46 -6.44
N THR A 249 0.03 -11.31 -6.26
CA THR A 249 -0.30 -12.43 -7.16
C THR A 249 -1.81 -12.66 -7.20
N SER A 250 -2.26 -13.56 -8.08
CA SER A 250 -3.65 -13.98 -8.30
C SER A 250 -4.56 -13.00 -9.04
N HIS A 251 -5.61 -13.56 -9.63
CA HIS A 251 -6.72 -12.84 -10.25
C HIS A 251 -8.01 -13.56 -9.91
N GLY A 252 -9.01 -12.82 -9.43
CA GLY A 252 -10.28 -13.39 -8.98
C GLY A 252 -10.10 -14.47 -7.91
N GLU A 253 -9.08 -14.34 -7.04
CA GLU A 253 -8.69 -15.28 -5.96
C GLU A 253 -7.92 -16.56 -6.37
N PHE A 254 -7.72 -16.78 -7.67
CA PHE A 254 -7.04 -17.97 -8.19
C PHE A 254 -5.72 -17.61 -8.89
N TRP A 255 -4.75 -18.52 -8.86
CA TRP A 255 -3.68 -18.47 -9.85
C TRP A 255 -4.24 -18.86 -11.21
N LYS A 256 -3.96 -18.04 -12.23
CA LYS A 256 -4.29 -18.32 -13.63
C LYS A 256 -3.08 -18.94 -14.32
N ASP A 257 -3.18 -19.24 -15.61
CA ASP A 257 -2.08 -19.86 -16.33
C ASP A 257 -0.75 -19.07 -16.18
N PRO A 258 0.38 -19.77 -15.95
CA PRO A 258 1.66 -19.13 -15.72
C PRO A 258 2.05 -18.27 -16.92
N LYS A 259 2.65 -17.10 -16.66
CA LYS A 259 3.13 -16.20 -17.71
C LYS A 259 2.04 -15.72 -18.69
N ARG A 260 0.81 -15.54 -18.19
CA ARG A 260 -0.35 -15.00 -18.93
C ARG A 260 -0.98 -13.77 -18.28
N LEU A 261 -0.21 -13.04 -17.45
CA LEU A 261 -0.73 -11.98 -16.59
C LEU A 261 -1.45 -10.86 -17.35
N ALA A 262 -1.08 -10.59 -18.60
CA ALA A 262 -1.70 -9.52 -19.39
C ALA A 262 -3.19 -9.76 -19.69
N SER A 263 -3.63 -11.02 -19.70
CA SER A 263 -5.04 -11.37 -19.94
C SER A 263 -5.95 -10.98 -18.78
N PHE A 264 -5.37 -10.70 -17.62
CA PHE A 264 -6.09 -10.57 -16.36
C PHE A 264 -5.88 -9.20 -15.70
N LEU A 265 -5.44 -8.19 -16.45
CA LEU A 265 -5.28 -6.83 -15.92
C LEU A 265 -6.64 -6.12 -15.89
N ASP A 266 -7.30 -6.14 -14.73
CA ASP A 266 -8.60 -5.53 -14.48
C ASP A 266 -8.75 -5.08 -13.01
N ALA A 267 -9.98 -5.07 -12.48
CA ALA A 267 -10.30 -4.66 -11.12
C ALA A 267 -10.23 -5.80 -10.07
N GLU A 268 -9.98 -7.05 -10.49
CA GLU A 268 -9.98 -8.25 -9.65
C GLU A 268 -8.58 -8.84 -9.42
N ASN A 269 -7.53 -8.04 -9.67
CA ASN A 269 -6.15 -8.42 -9.39
C ASN A 269 -5.85 -8.41 -7.89
N GLU A 270 -4.96 -9.30 -7.46
CA GLU A 270 -4.29 -9.24 -6.17
C GLU A 270 -5.21 -9.16 -4.95
N GLU A 271 -5.84 -10.29 -4.61
CA GLU A 271 -6.52 -10.44 -3.32
C GLU A 271 -5.55 -10.10 -2.18
N SER A 272 -5.92 -9.14 -1.34
CA SER A 272 -5.07 -8.62 -0.25
C SER A 272 -4.59 -9.72 0.71
N CYS A 273 -5.39 -10.76 0.94
CA CYS A 273 -4.98 -11.89 1.77
C CYS A 273 -3.79 -12.67 1.18
N THR A 274 -3.70 -12.78 -0.15
CA THR A 274 -2.61 -13.51 -0.81
C THR A 274 -1.29 -12.79 -0.58
N THR A 275 -1.27 -11.47 -0.82
CA THR A 275 -0.17 -10.55 -0.52
C THR A 275 0.27 -10.67 0.95
N TYR A 276 -0.68 -10.64 1.90
CA TYR A 276 -0.39 -10.81 3.32
C TYR A 276 0.29 -12.15 3.66
N ASN A 277 -0.20 -13.25 3.09
CA ASN A 277 0.34 -14.58 3.38
C ASN A 277 1.69 -14.81 2.66
N MET A 278 1.89 -14.25 1.46
CA MET A 278 3.19 -14.30 0.78
C MET A 278 4.30 -13.59 1.56
N LEU A 279 3.98 -12.50 2.27
CA LEU A 279 4.93 -11.88 3.20
C LEU A 279 5.41 -12.86 4.28
N LYS A 280 4.51 -13.71 4.83
CA LYS A 280 4.90 -14.75 5.81
C LYS A 280 5.83 -15.79 5.20
N VAL A 281 5.53 -16.25 3.97
CA VAL A 281 6.37 -17.20 3.23
C VAL A 281 7.78 -16.62 3.05
N SER A 282 7.87 -15.41 2.51
CA SER A 282 9.14 -14.72 2.28
C SER A 282 9.94 -14.51 3.56
N ARG A 283 9.26 -14.08 4.64
CA ARG A 283 9.87 -13.88 5.96
C ARG A 283 10.50 -15.14 6.53
N ASN A 284 9.81 -16.27 6.45
CA ASN A 284 10.35 -17.55 6.93
C ASN A 284 11.56 -17.99 6.09
N LEU A 285 11.48 -17.85 4.76
CA LEU A 285 12.63 -18.13 3.89
C LEU A 285 13.83 -17.23 4.20
N PHE A 286 13.61 -15.95 4.49
CA PHE A 286 14.66 -15.06 4.95
C PHE A 286 15.30 -15.54 6.26
N ARG A 287 14.48 -15.93 7.26
CA ARG A 287 14.97 -16.43 8.57
C ARG A 287 15.93 -17.62 8.45
N TRP A 288 15.76 -18.46 7.44
CA TRP A 288 16.59 -19.66 7.24
C TRP A 288 17.78 -19.45 6.31
N THR A 289 17.63 -18.57 5.33
CA THR A 289 18.60 -18.46 4.22
C THR A 289 19.39 -17.17 4.24
N LYS A 290 18.88 -16.13 4.91
CA LYS A 290 19.42 -14.77 4.94
C LYS A 290 19.61 -14.16 3.55
N LYS A 291 18.93 -14.68 2.52
CA LYS A 291 19.05 -14.16 1.16
C LYS A 291 18.31 -12.82 1.04
N VAL A 292 19.01 -11.80 0.54
CA VAL A 292 18.46 -10.46 0.34
C VAL A 292 17.25 -10.46 -0.61
N GLY A 293 17.19 -11.36 -1.59
CA GLY A 293 16.04 -11.45 -2.49
C GLY A 293 14.69 -11.66 -1.77
N TYR A 294 14.65 -12.35 -0.63
CA TYR A 294 13.43 -12.47 0.17
C TYR A 294 13.09 -11.17 0.93
N ALA A 295 14.11 -10.44 1.39
CA ALA A 295 13.91 -9.13 2.00
C ALA A 295 13.47 -8.07 0.98
N ASP A 296 13.99 -8.12 -0.25
CA ASP A 296 13.58 -7.25 -1.36
C ASP A 296 12.14 -7.55 -1.79
N TYR A 297 11.76 -8.82 -1.87
CA TYR A 297 10.36 -9.20 -2.07
C TYR A 297 9.47 -8.65 -0.96
N TYR A 298 9.90 -8.78 0.30
CA TYR A 298 9.13 -8.29 1.45
C TYR A 298 8.94 -6.77 1.38
N GLU A 299 10.01 -6.01 1.11
CA GLU A 299 9.97 -4.55 0.96
C GLU A 299 9.00 -4.14 -0.15
N ARG A 300 9.14 -4.71 -1.35
CA ARG A 300 8.28 -4.41 -2.51
C ARG A 300 6.81 -4.71 -2.24
N THR A 301 6.52 -5.91 -1.73
CA THR A 301 5.15 -6.39 -1.48
C THR A 301 4.49 -5.64 -0.34
N LEU A 302 5.24 -5.26 0.70
CA LEU A 302 4.75 -4.40 1.77
C LEU A 302 4.43 -2.99 1.24
N THR A 303 5.38 -2.38 0.52
CA THR A 303 5.31 -0.99 0.07
C THR A 303 4.20 -0.77 -0.95
N ASN A 304 4.06 -1.67 -1.91
CA ASN A 304 3.18 -1.48 -3.06
C ASN A 304 1.89 -2.29 -2.97
N GLY A 305 1.96 -3.51 -2.41
CA GLY A 305 0.79 -4.36 -2.20
C GLY A 305 0.03 -3.94 -0.94
N VAL A 306 0.65 -4.11 0.24
CA VAL A 306 -0.04 -3.93 1.53
C VAL A 306 -0.39 -2.47 1.82
N LEU A 307 0.55 -1.53 1.73
CA LEU A 307 0.25 -0.13 2.09
C LEU A 307 -0.77 0.53 1.15
N SER A 308 -0.96 -0.01 -0.06
CA SER A 308 -1.88 0.52 -1.05
C SER A 308 -3.35 0.16 -0.82
N ILE A 309 -3.66 -0.81 0.05
CA ILE A 309 -5.03 -1.31 0.21
C ILE A 309 -5.87 -0.47 1.17
N GLN A 310 -5.28 0.46 1.92
CA GLN A 310 -6.02 1.37 2.81
C GLN A 310 -6.32 2.69 2.08
N ARG A 311 -7.53 3.22 2.24
CA ARG A 311 -7.91 4.51 1.66
C ARG A 311 -7.21 5.66 2.38
N GLY A 312 -6.05 6.04 1.90
CA GLY A 312 -5.22 7.07 2.53
C GLY A 312 -4.91 6.74 4.00
N ARG A 313 -5.39 7.57 4.93
CA ARG A 313 -5.24 7.35 6.39
C ARG A 313 -6.56 7.10 7.10
N GLU A 314 -7.63 6.85 6.34
CA GLU A 314 -8.96 6.66 6.89
C GLU A 314 -9.00 5.36 7.72
N PRO A 315 -9.47 5.42 8.98
CA PRO A 315 -9.49 4.26 9.85
C PRO A 315 -10.36 3.13 9.30
N GLY A 316 -9.71 2.04 8.89
CA GLY A 316 -10.37 0.79 8.52
C GLY A 316 -11.26 0.89 7.30
N ILE A 317 -10.87 1.68 6.28
CA ILE A 317 -11.47 1.65 4.95
C ILE A 317 -10.43 1.01 4.02
N MET A 318 -10.73 -0.21 3.56
CA MET A 318 -9.78 -1.05 2.82
C MET A 318 -10.45 -1.71 1.61
N ILE A 319 -9.66 -2.05 0.58
CA ILE A 319 -10.10 -2.83 -0.59
C ILE A 319 -9.88 -4.33 -0.40
N TYR A 320 -10.58 -5.12 -1.22
CA TYR A 320 -10.37 -6.57 -1.31
C TYR A 320 -9.28 -6.92 -2.32
N MET A 321 -9.48 -6.48 -3.57
CA MET A 321 -8.56 -6.65 -4.71
C MET A 321 -7.82 -5.33 -4.97
N LEU A 322 -6.56 -5.38 -5.42
CA LEU A 322 -5.83 -4.19 -5.87
C LEU A 322 -5.87 -4.11 -7.41
N PRO A 323 -6.69 -3.23 -8.02
CA PRO A 323 -6.84 -3.14 -9.47
C PRO A 323 -5.53 -2.83 -10.19
N LEU A 324 -5.21 -3.55 -11.27
CA LEU A 324 -4.03 -3.29 -12.11
C LEU A 324 -4.39 -3.04 -13.59
N GLY A 325 -5.68 -3.02 -13.92
CA GLY A 325 -6.19 -2.73 -15.26
C GLY A 325 -5.86 -1.32 -15.76
N HIS A 326 -6.01 -1.13 -17.08
CA HIS A 326 -5.67 0.13 -17.73
C HIS A 326 -6.74 1.19 -17.48
N GLY A 327 -6.41 2.21 -16.69
CA GLY A 327 -7.37 3.25 -16.32
C GLY A 327 -8.38 2.75 -15.28
N GLU A 328 -7.99 1.77 -14.48
CA GLU A 328 -8.77 1.34 -13.31
C GLU A 328 -8.58 2.26 -12.11
N SER A 329 -9.40 2.07 -11.09
CA SER A 329 -9.38 2.83 -9.83
C SER A 329 -9.63 1.89 -8.67
N LYS A 330 -8.99 2.14 -7.52
CA LYS A 330 -9.25 1.37 -6.28
C LYS A 330 -10.69 1.50 -5.81
N ALA A 331 -11.37 2.60 -6.16
CA ALA A 331 -12.79 2.78 -5.89
C ALA A 331 -13.70 1.78 -6.65
N ARG A 332 -13.16 1.07 -7.64
CA ARG A 332 -13.85 0.00 -8.40
C ARG A 332 -13.31 -1.41 -8.08
N SER A 333 -12.53 -1.56 -7.02
CA SER A 333 -12.11 -2.88 -6.54
C SER A 333 -13.30 -3.84 -6.42
N ALA A 334 -13.06 -5.14 -6.63
CA ALA A 334 -14.08 -6.17 -6.41
C ALA A 334 -14.77 -6.04 -5.05
N ASN A 335 -16.01 -6.53 -4.93
CA ASN A 335 -16.87 -6.40 -3.74
C ASN A 335 -17.24 -4.94 -3.40
N GLU A 336 -17.71 -4.17 -4.40
CA GLU A 336 -18.25 -2.79 -4.23
C GLU A 336 -17.19 -1.70 -3.92
N GLY A 337 -15.90 -1.97 -4.16
CA GLY A 337 -14.83 -1.00 -4.02
C GLY A 337 -14.26 -0.93 -2.61
N TRP A 338 -14.29 0.27 -2.00
CA TRP A 338 -13.83 0.47 -0.64
C TRP A 338 -14.82 -0.14 0.35
N GLY A 339 -14.36 -1.03 1.22
CA GLY A 339 -15.24 -1.62 2.22
C GLY A 339 -15.67 -0.63 3.30
N THR A 340 -16.79 -0.91 3.95
CA THR A 340 -17.41 -0.08 4.96
C THR A 340 -17.12 -0.60 6.37
N LYS A 341 -17.25 0.30 7.35
CA LYS A 341 -16.96 0.03 8.76
C LYS A 341 -17.83 -1.08 9.39
N TYR A 342 -19.00 -1.35 8.83
CA TYR A 342 -20.03 -2.18 9.49
C TYR A 342 -20.58 -3.34 8.64
N ASP A 343 -20.37 -3.33 7.32
CA ASP A 343 -21.07 -4.24 6.41
C ASP A 343 -20.15 -4.99 5.43
N SER A 344 -18.85 -4.71 5.39
CA SER A 344 -17.93 -5.43 4.51
C SER A 344 -17.40 -6.71 5.14
N PHE A 345 -16.63 -6.60 6.23
CA PHE A 345 -16.02 -7.71 7.00
C PHE A 345 -15.56 -8.93 6.18
N TRP A 346 -15.05 -8.71 4.97
CA TRP A 346 -14.53 -9.79 4.15
C TRP A 346 -13.25 -10.40 4.73
N CYS A 347 -12.76 -11.52 4.19
CA CYS A 347 -11.47 -12.11 4.61
C CYS A 347 -10.32 -11.06 4.55
N CYS A 348 -10.29 -10.24 3.49
CA CYS A 348 -9.31 -9.18 3.30
C CYS A 348 -9.39 -8.06 4.35
N TYR A 349 -10.57 -7.82 4.94
CA TYR A 349 -10.70 -6.91 6.07
C TYR A 349 -9.98 -7.46 7.30
N GLY A 350 -10.12 -8.76 7.54
CA GLY A 350 -9.42 -9.48 8.61
C GLY A 350 -7.91 -9.47 8.45
N THR A 351 -7.38 -9.85 7.28
CA THR A 351 -5.93 -9.79 7.04
C THR A 351 -5.41 -8.36 6.96
N GLY A 352 -6.22 -7.42 6.46
CA GLY A 352 -5.87 -6.00 6.37
C GLY A 352 -5.57 -5.41 7.75
N ILE A 353 -6.46 -5.61 8.72
CA ILE A 353 -6.21 -5.13 10.09
C ILE A 353 -4.99 -5.78 10.73
N GLU A 354 -4.70 -7.05 10.45
CA GLU A 354 -3.48 -7.70 10.92
C GLU A 354 -2.22 -7.11 10.28
N SER A 355 -2.22 -6.88 8.96
CA SER A 355 -1.12 -6.27 8.21
C SER A 355 -0.71 -4.93 8.82
N PHE A 356 -1.68 -4.03 9.00
CA PHE A 356 -1.39 -2.70 9.53
C PHE A 356 -1.07 -2.71 11.04
N SER A 357 -1.44 -3.77 11.76
CA SER A 357 -1.03 -3.97 13.16
C SER A 357 0.41 -4.47 13.31
N LYS A 358 1.05 -4.93 12.22
CA LYS A 358 2.37 -5.58 12.28
C LYS A 358 3.43 -4.99 11.34
N LEU A 359 3.27 -3.75 10.88
CA LEU A 359 4.23 -3.09 9.97
C LEU A 359 5.67 -2.99 10.51
N GLY A 360 5.89 -3.24 11.81
CA GLY A 360 7.22 -3.29 12.44
C GLY A 360 7.82 -4.70 12.56
N ASP A 361 7.12 -5.74 12.09
CA ASP A 361 7.40 -7.15 12.41
C ASP A 361 8.55 -7.80 11.63
N SER A 362 9.10 -7.08 10.66
CA SER A 362 10.13 -7.60 9.76
C SER A 362 11.19 -6.53 9.47
N ILE A 363 11.43 -5.61 10.41
CA ILE A 363 12.53 -4.64 10.31
C ILE A 363 13.85 -5.26 10.81
N TYR A 364 13.82 -5.93 11.95
CA TYR A 364 14.99 -6.49 12.63
C TYR A 364 14.85 -8.00 12.86
N PHE A 365 15.94 -8.75 12.60
CA PHE A 365 16.04 -10.18 12.90
C PHE A 365 17.30 -10.45 13.72
N GLU A 366 17.13 -11.11 14.86
CA GLU A 366 18.21 -11.49 15.77
C GLU A 366 18.77 -12.87 15.39
N GLU A 367 20.09 -12.94 15.31
CA GLU A 367 20.85 -14.17 15.21
C GLU A 367 21.62 -14.36 16.53
N GLU A 368 21.30 -15.45 17.22
CA GLU A 368 22.04 -15.87 18.40
C GLU A 368 23.36 -16.55 17.99
N GLY A 369 24.36 -16.45 18.86
CA GLY A 369 25.67 -17.06 18.61
C GLY A 369 26.72 -16.55 19.58
N LYS A 370 27.98 -16.99 19.39
CA LYS A 370 29.12 -16.48 20.18
C LYS A 370 29.31 -14.98 20.01
N VAL A 371 29.00 -14.48 18.81
CA VAL A 371 28.91 -13.05 18.49
C VAL A 371 27.47 -12.84 18.02
N PRO A 372 26.58 -12.30 18.87
CA PRO A 372 25.19 -12.12 18.50
C PRO A 372 25.06 -11.04 17.43
N GLY A 373 24.08 -11.20 16.54
CA GLY A 373 23.90 -10.35 15.38
C GLY A 373 22.47 -9.84 15.20
N ILE A 374 22.32 -8.65 14.64
CA ILE A 374 21.04 -8.11 14.15
C ILE A 374 21.12 -7.89 12.65
N TYR A 375 20.13 -8.39 11.92
CA TYR A 375 19.89 -8.07 10.51
C TYR A 375 18.80 -7.00 10.41
N ILE A 376 19.16 -5.87 9.80
CA ILE A 376 18.27 -4.75 9.52
C ILE A 376 17.88 -4.86 8.05
N ILE A 377 16.66 -5.33 7.79
CA ILE A 377 16.22 -5.66 6.44
C ILE A 377 15.21 -4.67 5.86
N GLN A 378 14.64 -3.78 6.67
CA GLN A 378 13.78 -2.70 6.18
C GLN A 378 14.33 -1.36 6.65
N TYR A 379 14.34 -0.37 5.77
CA TYR A 379 14.75 0.99 6.10
C TYR A 379 13.53 1.83 6.42
N ILE A 380 13.04 1.68 7.64
CA ILE A 380 11.86 2.36 8.13
C ILE A 380 12.17 2.95 9.51
N SER A 381 11.93 4.25 9.70
CA SER A 381 12.22 4.92 10.98
C SER A 381 11.60 4.17 12.17
N SER A 382 12.44 3.76 13.13
CA SER A 382 12.05 2.94 14.28
C SER A 382 13.08 2.97 15.41
N SER A 383 12.64 2.60 16.62
CA SER A 383 13.53 2.30 17.75
C SER A 383 13.42 0.81 18.09
N PHE A 384 14.56 0.16 18.30
CA PHE A 384 14.65 -1.25 18.63
C PHE A 384 15.47 -1.45 19.89
N ASN A 385 14.87 -2.10 20.88
CA ASN A 385 15.52 -2.43 22.14
C ASN A 385 16.07 -3.86 22.09
N TRP A 386 17.38 -3.97 21.91
CA TRP A 386 18.11 -5.23 21.90
C TRP A 386 18.47 -5.65 23.33
N ASN A 387 17.48 -6.19 24.05
CA ASN A 387 17.59 -6.51 25.47
C ASN A 387 18.75 -7.45 25.82
N SER A 388 19.03 -8.46 24.99
CA SER A 388 20.11 -9.45 25.22
C SER A 388 21.50 -8.82 25.20
N GLN A 389 21.66 -7.68 24.53
CA GLN A 389 22.92 -6.92 24.45
C GLN A 389 22.86 -5.59 25.21
N ASN A 390 21.71 -5.22 25.78
CA ASN A 390 21.47 -3.93 26.43
C ASN A 390 21.81 -2.72 25.53
N ILE A 391 21.51 -2.88 24.23
CA ILE A 391 21.71 -1.89 23.16
C ILE A 391 20.34 -1.41 22.69
N VAL A 392 20.22 -0.11 22.42
CA VAL A 392 19.09 0.47 21.69
C VAL A 392 19.58 0.96 20.34
N ILE A 393 18.89 0.53 19.27
CA ILE A 393 19.14 0.94 17.89
C ILE A 393 18.06 1.93 17.48
N ASN A 394 18.45 3.17 17.19
CA ASN A 394 17.54 4.18 16.66
C ASN A 394 17.80 4.38 15.17
N LEU A 395 16.89 3.85 14.35
CA LEU A 395 16.91 3.97 12.89
C LEU A 395 16.08 5.19 12.49
N LYS A 396 16.69 6.13 11.76
CA LYS A 396 16.03 7.29 11.16
C LYS A 396 16.25 7.23 9.65
N VAL A 397 15.18 7.38 8.91
CA VAL A 397 15.17 7.42 7.44
C VAL A 397 14.54 8.72 7.01
N GLU A 398 15.22 9.45 6.13
CA GLU A 398 14.66 10.68 5.56
C GLU A 398 13.56 10.34 4.55
N PRO A 399 12.50 11.16 4.43
CA PRO A 399 11.47 10.94 3.42
C PRO A 399 12.08 10.88 2.02
N VAL A 400 11.74 9.84 1.27
CA VAL A 400 12.14 9.72 -0.13
C VAL A 400 11.43 10.79 -0.95
N VAL A 401 12.18 11.44 -1.84
CA VAL A 401 11.68 12.50 -2.74
C VAL A 401 12.27 12.31 -4.14
N SER A 402 11.58 12.74 -5.18
CA SER A 402 12.03 12.51 -6.56
C SER A 402 13.23 13.38 -6.97
N TRP A 403 13.42 14.53 -6.33
CA TRP A 403 14.52 15.46 -6.63
C TRP A 403 15.83 15.16 -5.88
N ASP A 404 15.84 14.19 -4.97
CA ASP A 404 17.04 13.66 -4.34
C ASP A 404 17.16 12.17 -4.66
N GLY A 405 18.16 11.83 -5.47
CA GLY A 405 18.38 10.48 -5.99
C GLY A 405 18.82 9.44 -4.96
N HIS A 406 18.74 9.70 -3.65
CA HIS A 406 19.28 8.83 -2.61
C HIS A 406 18.27 8.56 -1.49
N LEU A 407 18.33 7.34 -0.97
CA LEU A 407 17.75 6.99 0.32
C LEU A 407 18.78 7.29 1.42
N HIS A 408 18.45 8.22 2.31
CA HIS A 408 19.29 8.60 3.44
C HIS A 408 18.85 7.89 4.71
N VAL A 409 19.78 7.10 5.28
CA VAL A 409 19.55 6.31 6.49
C VAL A 409 20.60 6.69 7.53
N ALA A 410 20.15 6.95 8.76
CA ALA A 410 21.01 7.14 9.92
C ALA A 410 20.61 6.16 11.02
N VAL A 411 21.59 5.45 11.57
CA VAL A 411 21.42 4.55 12.71
C VAL A 411 22.30 5.02 13.86
N ILE A 412 21.66 5.36 14.97
CA ILE A 412 22.31 5.81 16.18
C ILE A 412 22.20 4.71 17.22
N ILE A 413 23.34 4.32 17.78
CA ILE A 413 23.41 3.28 18.80
C ILE A 413 23.47 3.92 20.19
N SER A 414 22.70 3.39 21.13
CA SER A 414 22.78 3.75 22.55
C SER A 414 23.07 2.48 23.35
N SER A 415 24.08 2.52 24.22
CA SER A 415 24.48 1.37 25.03
C SER A 415 24.69 1.77 26.49
N ASN A 416 24.12 0.99 27.41
CA ASN A 416 24.18 1.28 28.85
C ASN A 416 25.22 0.42 29.60
N LYS A 417 25.96 -0.47 28.91
CA LYS A 417 27.00 -1.34 29.47
C LYS A 417 28.13 -1.59 28.47
N GLN A 418 29.26 -2.07 28.95
CA GLN A 418 30.46 -2.31 28.15
C GLN A 418 30.69 -3.83 27.91
N LYS A 419 31.05 -4.16 26.65
CA LYS A 419 32.00 -5.21 26.18
C LYS A 419 31.52 -6.64 25.89
N GLU A 420 30.56 -6.83 25.00
CA GLU A 420 30.65 -8.00 24.09
C GLU A 420 30.51 -7.51 22.65
N ALA A 421 31.35 -8.05 21.76
CA ALA A 421 31.28 -7.72 20.35
C ALA A 421 29.99 -8.27 19.76
N SER A 422 29.31 -7.47 18.95
CA SER A 422 28.09 -7.87 18.26
C SER A 422 28.06 -7.31 16.84
N THR A 423 27.31 -7.98 15.97
CA THR A 423 27.27 -7.68 14.53
C THR A 423 25.98 -6.97 14.15
N LEU A 424 26.09 -5.83 13.47
CA LEU A 424 24.95 -5.22 12.76
C LEU A 424 25.11 -5.48 11.26
N ASN A 425 24.09 -6.10 10.66
CA ASN A 425 24.02 -6.42 9.24
C ASN A 425 22.99 -5.50 8.57
N PHE A 426 23.45 -4.59 7.72
CA PHE A 426 22.60 -3.66 6.97
C PHE A 426 22.37 -4.21 5.56
N ARG A 427 21.11 -4.42 5.17
CA ARG A 427 20.78 -4.92 3.82
C ARG A 427 21.20 -3.90 2.76
N VAL A 428 22.02 -4.30 1.80
CA VAL A 428 22.23 -3.53 0.56
C VAL A 428 21.18 -4.01 -0.46
N PRO A 429 20.10 -3.25 -0.72
CA PRO A 429 18.99 -3.70 -1.56
C PRO A 429 19.44 -4.00 -2.98
N SER A 430 18.82 -4.98 -3.65
CA SER A 430 19.21 -5.29 -5.04
C SER A 430 18.88 -4.17 -6.04
N TRP A 431 17.99 -3.24 -5.68
CA TRP A 431 17.69 -2.07 -6.52
C TRP A 431 18.72 -0.94 -6.38
N ALA A 432 19.57 -0.96 -5.35
CA ALA A 432 20.54 0.11 -5.11
C ALA A 432 21.72 0.02 -6.09
N ASN A 433 22.22 1.16 -6.56
CA ASN A 433 23.45 1.22 -7.35
C ASN A 433 24.66 1.48 -6.42
N THR A 434 25.63 0.58 -6.36
CA THR A 434 26.80 0.70 -5.47
C THR A 434 27.86 1.69 -5.95
N GLU A 435 27.89 2.08 -7.23
CA GLU A 435 28.93 2.98 -7.75
C GLU A 435 28.88 4.38 -7.11
N ALA A 436 27.68 4.81 -6.66
CA ALA A 436 27.45 6.07 -5.98
C ALA A 436 26.97 5.92 -4.52
N ALA A 437 26.97 4.70 -3.98
CA ALA A 437 26.52 4.47 -2.61
C ALA A 437 27.61 4.81 -1.60
N ASN A 438 27.23 5.46 -0.50
CA ASN A 438 28.14 5.75 0.61
C ASN A 438 27.65 5.11 1.90
N ALA A 439 28.59 4.64 2.71
CA ALA A 439 28.35 4.23 4.08
C ALA A 439 29.45 4.78 4.97
N PHE A 440 29.09 5.23 6.17
CA PHE A 440 30.05 5.74 7.15
C PHE A 440 29.77 5.18 8.54
N LEU A 441 30.82 5.00 9.33
CA LEU A 441 30.79 4.70 10.75
C LEU A 441 31.60 5.77 11.48
N ASN A 442 30.95 6.63 12.26
CA ASN A 442 31.59 7.77 12.93
C ASN A 442 32.47 8.59 11.95
N ASP A 443 31.88 8.94 10.80
CA ASP A 443 32.51 9.69 9.70
C ASP A 443 33.65 8.95 8.96
N GLN A 444 33.96 7.70 9.34
CA GLN A 444 34.88 6.86 8.59
C GLN A 444 34.14 6.10 7.49
N LYS A 445 34.56 6.28 6.24
CA LYS A 445 33.96 5.62 5.07
C LYS A 445 34.13 4.10 5.16
N LEU A 446 33.03 3.37 4.95
CA LEU A 446 32.97 1.92 4.87
C LEU A 446 32.90 1.47 3.41
N PHE A 447 33.41 0.27 3.14
CA PHE A 447 33.21 -0.39 1.86
C PHE A 447 31.83 -1.05 1.83
N LEU A 448 30.98 -0.65 0.89
CA LEU A 448 29.69 -1.29 0.65
C LEU A 448 29.89 -2.52 -0.24
N PRO A 449 29.34 -3.67 0.14
CA PRO A 449 29.34 -4.85 -0.72
C PRO A 449 28.33 -4.67 -1.87
N ASN A 450 28.40 -5.56 -2.87
CA ASN A 450 27.51 -5.52 -4.04
C ASN A 450 26.02 -5.57 -3.63
N PRO A 451 25.11 -5.00 -4.44
CA PRO A 451 23.67 -5.11 -4.23
C PRO A 451 23.23 -6.57 -4.06
N GLY A 452 22.23 -6.81 -3.23
CA GLY A 452 21.78 -8.17 -2.90
C GLY A 452 22.58 -8.86 -1.79
N SER A 453 23.31 -8.09 -0.98
CA SER A 453 24.12 -8.59 0.14
C SER A 453 23.95 -7.76 1.42
N PHE A 454 24.78 -8.01 2.45
CA PHE A 454 24.75 -7.29 3.73
C PHE A 454 26.08 -6.61 4.02
N LEU A 455 26.02 -5.33 4.40
CA LEU A 455 27.12 -4.65 5.07
C LEU A 455 27.13 -5.10 6.54
N SER A 456 28.08 -5.97 6.89
CA SER A 456 28.24 -6.51 8.24
C SER A 456 29.31 -5.75 9.02
N ILE A 457 28.96 -5.19 10.18
CA ILE A 457 29.87 -4.46 11.07
C ILE A 457 29.87 -5.15 12.42
N THR A 458 31.01 -5.72 12.81
CA THR A 458 31.18 -6.38 14.12
C THR A 458 32.07 -5.54 15.01
N ARG A 459 31.56 -5.13 16.18
CA ARG A 459 32.33 -4.36 17.14
C ARG A 459 31.71 -4.34 18.54
N GLU A 460 32.45 -3.79 19.48
CA GLU A 460 31.90 -3.28 20.73
C GLU A 460 31.24 -1.93 20.45
N TRP A 461 29.92 -1.85 20.66
CA TRP A 461 29.14 -0.64 20.37
C TRP A 461 29.15 0.33 21.55
N SER A 462 29.30 1.61 21.23
CA SER A 462 29.29 2.73 22.16
C SER A 462 28.11 3.67 21.88
N SER A 463 27.69 4.44 22.87
CA SER A 463 26.57 5.40 22.73
C SER A 463 26.83 6.56 21.78
N SER A 464 28.06 6.71 21.27
CA SER A 464 28.43 7.67 20.24
C SER A 464 28.43 7.08 18.83
N ASP A 465 28.23 5.77 18.67
CA ASP A 465 28.33 5.14 17.36
C ASP A 465 27.14 5.52 16.46
N LYS A 466 27.50 6.06 15.29
CA LYS A 466 26.57 6.46 14.25
C LYS A 466 26.97 5.80 12.93
N ILE A 467 26.01 5.11 12.32
CA ILE A 467 26.11 4.59 10.96
C ILE A 467 25.26 5.48 10.06
N THR A 468 25.78 5.91 8.93
CA THR A 468 24.98 6.53 7.86
C THR A 468 25.10 5.73 6.57
N LEU A 469 24.00 5.59 5.85
CA LEU A 469 23.94 4.98 4.51
C LEU A 469 23.25 5.96 3.57
N GLU A 470 23.85 6.19 2.42
CA GLU A 470 23.30 6.93 1.30
C GLU A 470 23.20 5.94 0.13
N LEU A 471 21.99 5.45 -0.15
CA LEU A 471 21.75 4.40 -1.14
C LEU A 471 21.10 5.01 -2.39
N PRO A 472 21.78 5.04 -3.55
CA PRO A 472 21.24 5.62 -4.77
C PRO A 472 19.99 4.87 -5.24
N MET A 473 18.96 5.64 -5.57
CA MET A 473 17.69 5.20 -6.13
C MET A 473 17.62 5.60 -7.60
N SER A 474 17.28 4.63 -8.46
CA SER A 474 17.11 4.85 -9.89
C SER A 474 15.73 4.44 -10.37
N ILE A 475 15.35 4.97 -11.54
CA ILE A 475 14.20 4.49 -12.29
C ILE A 475 14.55 3.17 -12.95
N ARG A 476 13.68 2.17 -12.82
CA ARG A 476 13.81 0.85 -13.43
C ARG A 476 12.53 0.47 -14.15
N LEU A 477 12.68 -0.26 -15.26
CA LEU A 477 11.57 -0.88 -15.97
C LEU A 477 11.49 -2.35 -15.58
N GLU A 478 10.28 -2.82 -15.30
CA GLU A 478 10.01 -4.23 -15.00
C GLU A 478 8.97 -4.75 -16.00
N ALA A 479 9.38 -5.69 -16.86
CA ALA A 479 8.50 -6.29 -17.84
C ALA A 479 7.35 -7.04 -17.15
N LEU A 480 6.14 -6.92 -17.71
CA LEU A 480 5.03 -7.78 -17.32
C LEU A 480 5.42 -9.24 -17.56
N GLN A 481 5.13 -10.12 -16.58
CA GLN A 481 5.46 -11.53 -16.70
C GLN A 481 4.47 -12.23 -17.64
N ASP A 482 4.62 -11.99 -18.94
CA ASP A 482 3.81 -12.59 -19.99
C ASP A 482 4.70 -13.06 -21.15
N ASP A 483 4.57 -14.32 -21.54
CA ASP A 483 5.44 -14.92 -22.56
C ASP A 483 5.01 -14.57 -24.00
N ARG A 484 3.83 -13.93 -24.19
CA ARG A 484 3.35 -13.59 -25.53
C ARG A 484 4.02 -12.31 -26.03
N ARG A 485 4.49 -12.35 -27.27
CA ARG A 485 5.31 -11.28 -27.87
C ARG A 485 4.58 -9.94 -27.95
N GLU A 486 3.26 -9.95 -28.11
CA GLU A 486 2.46 -8.73 -28.17
C GLU A 486 2.46 -7.92 -26.86
N TYR A 487 2.81 -8.54 -25.73
CA TYR A 487 2.95 -7.89 -24.42
C TYR A 487 4.40 -7.65 -24.00
N ALA A 488 5.38 -7.97 -24.85
CA ALA A 488 6.81 -7.79 -24.53
C ALA A 488 7.20 -6.32 -24.30
N SER A 489 6.38 -5.37 -24.77
CA SER A 489 6.57 -3.93 -24.54
C SER A 489 5.86 -3.40 -23.29
N ASP A 490 5.09 -4.23 -22.59
CA ASP A 490 4.36 -3.83 -21.38
C ASP A 490 5.28 -3.84 -20.16
N HIS A 491 5.57 -2.66 -19.63
CA HIS A 491 6.49 -2.48 -18.49
C HIS A 491 5.85 -1.64 -17.39
N ALA A 492 6.11 -2.04 -16.15
CA ALA A 492 5.93 -1.20 -14.97
C ALA A 492 7.17 -0.32 -14.75
N ILE A 493 6.99 0.82 -14.09
CA ILE A 493 8.05 1.77 -13.78
C ILE A 493 8.24 1.80 -12.26
N LEU A 494 9.46 1.56 -11.77
CA LEU A 494 9.79 1.59 -10.34
C LEU A 494 10.85 2.66 -10.05
N TYR A 495 10.78 3.27 -8.86
CA TYR A 495 11.82 4.13 -8.30
C TYR A 495 12.30 3.54 -6.97
N GLY A 496 13.48 2.92 -6.97
CA GLY A 496 13.91 2.05 -5.86
C GLY A 496 12.87 0.93 -5.59
N PRO A 497 12.25 0.87 -4.39
CA PRO A 497 11.19 -0.09 -4.08
C PRO A 497 9.77 0.38 -4.44
N TYR A 498 9.57 1.64 -4.84
CA TYR A 498 8.23 2.21 -5.09
C TYR A 498 7.79 1.94 -6.53
N LEU A 499 6.61 1.34 -6.70
CA LEU A 499 5.93 1.21 -7.98
C LEU A 499 5.25 2.55 -8.32
N LEU A 500 5.66 3.13 -9.45
CA LEU A 500 5.08 4.35 -9.98
C LEU A 500 3.95 4.02 -10.96
N VAL A 501 2.80 4.67 -10.79
CA VAL A 501 1.63 4.56 -11.66
C VAL A 501 1.31 5.91 -12.29
N GLY A 502 0.79 5.89 -13.52
CA GLY A 502 0.43 7.12 -14.23
C GLY A 502 -1.05 7.47 -14.05
N LEU A 503 -1.35 8.71 -13.68
CA LEU A 503 -2.74 9.20 -13.69
C LEU A 503 -3.27 9.22 -15.12
N SER A 504 -4.23 8.34 -15.41
CA SER A 504 -4.78 8.15 -16.76
C SER A 504 -6.06 7.32 -16.70
N SER A 505 -7.00 7.61 -17.59
CA SER A 505 -8.21 6.81 -17.82
C SER A 505 -8.04 5.70 -18.86
N GLY A 506 -6.82 5.44 -19.32
CA GLY A 506 -6.51 4.28 -20.18
C GLY A 506 -5.37 4.49 -21.20
N GLU A 507 -5.01 5.74 -21.53
CA GLU A 507 -3.82 6.03 -22.34
C GLU A 507 -2.58 5.59 -21.56
N ARG A 508 -1.65 4.90 -22.25
CA ARG A 508 -0.53 4.19 -21.63
C ARG A 508 0.69 4.04 -22.53
N ASN A 509 0.68 4.67 -23.71
CA ASN A 509 1.78 4.59 -24.65
C ASN A 509 2.88 5.60 -24.32
N ILE A 510 4.10 5.09 -24.22
CA ILE A 510 5.32 5.86 -24.02
C ILE A 510 6.26 5.57 -25.19
N ASN A 511 6.72 6.64 -25.85
CA ASN A 511 7.70 6.54 -26.92
C ASN A 511 9.07 7.00 -26.40
N THR A 512 10.06 6.10 -26.49
CA THR A 512 11.44 6.35 -26.05
C THR A 512 12.45 6.37 -27.20
N ASP A 513 12.01 6.42 -28.47
CA ASP A 513 12.88 6.27 -29.65
C ASP A 513 14.02 7.28 -29.74
N THR A 514 13.86 8.46 -29.13
CA THR A 514 14.87 9.52 -29.09
C THR A 514 15.64 9.58 -27.76
N ALA A 515 15.25 8.78 -26.76
CA ALA A 515 15.88 8.77 -25.45
C ALA A 515 17.19 7.96 -25.47
N VAL A 516 18.22 8.53 -24.86
CA VAL A 516 19.52 7.89 -24.60
C VAL A 516 19.61 7.45 -23.13
N SER A 517 18.88 8.11 -22.23
CA SER A 517 18.77 7.79 -20.81
C SER A 517 17.32 7.85 -20.32
N THR A 518 17.02 7.21 -19.19
CA THR A 518 15.72 7.34 -18.49
C THR A 518 15.37 8.79 -18.16
N PHE A 519 16.38 9.63 -17.89
CA PHE A 519 16.17 11.05 -17.59
C PHE A 519 15.69 11.89 -18.79
N ASP A 520 15.82 11.39 -20.02
CA ASP A 520 15.35 12.10 -21.21
C ASP A 520 13.82 12.09 -21.33
N TRP A 521 13.17 11.10 -20.69
CA TRP A 521 11.74 10.89 -20.78
C TRP A 521 11.04 10.74 -19.42
N ILE A 522 11.75 10.64 -18.30
CA ILE A 522 11.20 10.73 -16.95
C ILE A 522 11.95 11.81 -16.16
N THR A 523 11.24 12.85 -15.72
CA THR A 523 11.82 13.97 -14.97
C THR A 523 11.19 14.12 -13.57
N PRO A 524 11.97 14.39 -12.52
CA PRO A 524 11.44 14.58 -11.17
C PRO A 524 10.67 15.90 -11.06
N ILE A 525 9.63 15.91 -10.21
CA ILE A 525 8.85 17.11 -9.90
C ILE A 525 9.39 17.77 -8.62
N PRO A 526 9.93 19.01 -8.67
CA PRO A 526 10.46 19.67 -7.48
C PRO A 526 9.40 20.02 -6.44
N ALA A 527 9.78 20.08 -5.15
CA ALA A 527 8.91 20.46 -4.04
C ALA A 527 8.12 21.76 -4.27
N ALA A 528 8.79 22.76 -4.87
CA ALA A 528 8.23 24.08 -5.14
C ALA A 528 7.03 24.06 -6.11
N TYR A 529 6.77 22.97 -6.83
CA TYR A 529 5.61 22.92 -7.72
C TYR A 529 4.29 22.89 -6.94
N ASN A 530 4.28 22.33 -5.73
CA ASN A 530 3.08 22.28 -4.89
C ASN A 530 2.59 23.66 -4.43
N SER A 531 3.47 24.66 -4.29
CA SER A 531 3.07 26.04 -3.93
C SER A 531 2.40 26.78 -5.08
N HIS A 532 2.46 26.26 -6.30
CA HIS A 532 1.83 26.85 -7.48
C HIS A 532 0.54 26.13 -7.90
N LEU A 533 0.09 25.14 -7.12
CA LEU A 533 -1.16 24.43 -7.39
C LEU A 533 -2.36 25.22 -6.85
N ILE A 534 -3.32 25.46 -7.73
CA ILE A 534 -4.50 26.26 -7.45
C ILE A 534 -5.78 25.54 -7.89
N THR A 535 -6.90 25.95 -7.28
CA THR A 535 -8.26 25.66 -7.71
C THR A 535 -9.02 26.96 -7.88
N LEU A 536 -9.61 27.16 -9.06
CA LEU A 536 -10.44 28.33 -9.36
C LEU A 536 -11.90 28.01 -9.04
N SER A 537 -12.46 28.68 -8.02
CA SER A 537 -13.79 28.37 -7.49
C SER A 537 -14.75 29.56 -7.51
N GLN A 538 -16.05 29.27 -7.54
CA GLN A 538 -17.13 30.27 -7.48
C GLN A 538 -18.23 29.79 -6.54
N GLU A 539 -18.77 30.71 -5.74
CA GLU A 539 -19.90 30.40 -4.85
C GLU A 539 -21.20 30.94 -5.44
N PHE A 540 -22.21 30.08 -5.61
CA PHE A 540 -23.50 30.49 -6.13
C PHE A 540 -24.64 29.66 -5.53
N LYS A 541 -25.67 30.33 -4.99
CA LYS A 541 -26.87 29.68 -4.37
C LYS A 541 -26.52 28.55 -3.39
N ASN A 542 -25.58 28.78 -2.49
CA ASN A 542 -25.05 27.82 -1.49
C ASN A 542 -24.26 26.62 -2.06
N ASN A 543 -23.96 26.61 -3.36
CA ASN A 543 -23.10 25.61 -3.97
C ASN A 543 -21.75 26.22 -4.34
N SER A 544 -20.69 25.45 -4.12
CA SER A 544 -19.34 25.78 -4.55
C SER A 544 -19.03 25.07 -5.86
N PHE A 545 -18.73 25.85 -6.89
CA PHE A 545 -18.36 25.37 -8.22
C PHE A 545 -16.86 25.57 -8.45
N VAL A 546 -16.27 24.78 -9.34
CA VAL A 546 -14.86 24.88 -9.73
C VAL A 546 -14.70 24.78 -11.24
N LEU A 547 -13.62 25.35 -11.76
CA LEU A 547 -13.19 25.03 -13.12
C LEU A 547 -12.59 23.63 -13.15
N THR A 548 -12.89 22.85 -14.18
CA THR A 548 -12.42 21.47 -14.30
C THR A 548 -12.04 21.13 -15.75
N ASN A 549 -10.95 20.39 -15.91
CA ASN A 549 -10.54 19.79 -17.17
C ASN A 549 -11.43 18.57 -17.48
N SER A 550 -12.27 18.69 -18.50
CA SER A 550 -13.09 17.60 -19.02
C SER A 550 -12.68 17.31 -20.45
N ASN A 551 -11.86 16.27 -20.63
CA ASN A 551 -11.39 15.80 -21.94
C ASN A 551 -10.80 16.92 -22.83
N LYS A 552 -9.81 17.64 -22.30
CA LYS A 552 -9.15 18.80 -22.96
C LYS A 552 -10.08 19.98 -23.26
N SER A 553 -11.20 20.11 -22.55
CA SER A 553 -12.02 21.31 -22.52
C SER A 553 -12.29 21.73 -21.08
N ILE A 554 -12.31 23.03 -20.81
CA ILE A 554 -12.57 23.54 -19.46
C ILE A 554 -14.07 23.71 -19.27
N THR A 555 -14.60 23.12 -18.20
CA THR A 555 -16.02 23.15 -17.84
C THR A 555 -16.20 23.54 -16.37
N VAL A 556 -17.44 23.73 -15.95
CA VAL A 556 -17.80 23.99 -14.54
C VAL A 556 -18.19 22.68 -13.86
N GLY A 557 -17.53 22.35 -12.76
CA GLY A 557 -17.85 21.19 -11.90
C GLY A 557 -18.26 21.62 -10.50
N MET A 558 -18.78 20.68 -9.70
CA MET A 558 -18.93 20.86 -8.26
C MET A 558 -17.57 20.79 -7.57
N LEU A 559 -17.39 21.50 -6.45
CA LEU A 559 -16.21 21.37 -5.61
C LEU A 559 -16.06 19.89 -5.15
N PRO A 560 -15.00 19.19 -5.57
CA PRO A 560 -14.84 17.76 -5.29
C PRO A 560 -14.14 17.49 -3.96
N GLU A 561 -14.32 16.27 -3.45
CA GLU A 561 -13.48 15.74 -2.37
C GLU A 561 -12.07 15.42 -2.88
N SER A 562 -11.07 15.62 -2.00
CA SER A 562 -9.67 15.29 -2.29
C SER A 562 -9.47 13.78 -2.41
N GLY A 563 -8.59 13.37 -3.33
CA GLY A 563 -8.34 11.96 -3.61
C GLY A 563 -9.25 11.36 -4.67
N SER A 564 -9.91 12.20 -5.48
CA SER A 564 -10.82 11.79 -6.56
C SER A 564 -10.34 12.29 -7.92
N ASN A 565 -10.78 11.65 -9.01
CA ASN A 565 -10.54 12.16 -10.37
C ASN A 565 -11.01 13.62 -10.55
N HIS A 566 -12.15 13.96 -9.96
CA HIS A 566 -12.66 15.33 -10.04
C HIS A 566 -11.72 16.32 -9.35
N SER A 567 -11.10 15.95 -8.22
CA SER A 567 -10.08 16.80 -7.57
C SER A 567 -8.84 17.01 -8.43
N VAL A 568 -8.41 15.94 -9.12
CA VAL A 568 -7.31 15.97 -10.08
C VAL A 568 -7.64 16.90 -11.24
N TYR A 569 -8.83 16.80 -11.83
CA TYR A 569 -9.27 17.63 -12.95
C TYR A 569 -9.56 19.08 -12.57
N ALA A 570 -9.88 19.36 -11.30
CA ALA A 570 -10.13 20.70 -10.80
C ALA A 570 -8.86 21.44 -10.35
N THR A 571 -7.72 20.75 -10.30
CA THR A 571 -6.44 21.30 -9.87
C THR A 571 -5.61 21.74 -11.08
N PHE A 572 -5.05 22.94 -11.01
CA PHE A 572 -4.19 23.50 -12.04
C PHE A 572 -2.90 24.00 -11.43
N ARG A 573 -1.79 23.90 -12.16
CA ARG A 573 -0.53 24.56 -11.84
C ARG A 573 -0.48 25.93 -12.53
N LEU A 574 -0.22 26.97 -11.75
CA LEU A 574 -0.01 28.31 -12.28
C LEU A 574 1.43 28.43 -12.79
N VAL A 575 1.60 28.75 -14.08
CA VAL A 575 2.91 28.82 -14.74
C VAL A 575 3.20 30.25 -15.20
N LEU A 576 4.23 30.88 -14.65
CA LEU A 576 4.68 32.21 -15.07
C LEU A 576 5.47 32.12 -16.38
N ARG A 577 5.14 32.98 -17.36
CA ARG A 577 5.79 32.96 -18.68
C ARG A 577 7.07 33.80 -18.77
N ASN A 578 7.22 34.81 -17.92
CA ASN A 578 8.41 35.65 -17.83
C ASN A 578 8.88 35.78 -16.36
N PRO A 579 9.49 34.74 -15.77
CA PRO A 579 9.99 34.82 -14.40
C PRO A 579 11.18 35.79 -14.35
N THR A 580 11.02 36.94 -13.69
CA THR A 580 12.12 37.88 -13.41
C THR A 580 12.88 37.54 -12.13
N SER A 581 12.39 36.59 -11.31
CA SER A 581 13.07 36.10 -10.10
C SER A 581 12.83 34.60 -9.88
N THR A 582 13.74 33.97 -9.13
CA THR A 582 13.68 32.58 -8.63
C THR A 582 12.96 32.46 -7.28
N GLU A 583 12.22 33.48 -6.85
CA GLU A 583 11.54 33.46 -5.55
C GLU A 583 10.24 32.62 -5.61
N LEU A 584 9.96 31.89 -4.53
CA LEU A 584 8.71 31.17 -4.32
C LEU A 584 7.56 32.18 -4.30
N LEU A 585 6.85 32.31 -5.41
CA LEU A 585 5.71 33.23 -5.53
C LEU A 585 4.46 32.51 -5.02
N VAL A 586 3.79 33.12 -4.04
CA VAL A 586 2.43 32.68 -3.70
C VAL A 586 1.48 33.10 -4.83
N PRO A 587 0.38 32.38 -5.07
CA PRO A 587 -0.51 32.66 -6.20
C PRO A 587 -1.02 34.12 -6.26
N GLU A 588 -1.13 34.80 -5.12
CA GLU A 588 -1.49 36.22 -5.00
C GLU A 588 -0.44 37.16 -5.61
N ASP A 589 0.85 36.80 -5.56
CA ASP A 589 1.95 37.58 -6.16
C ASP A 589 1.93 37.53 -7.69
N CYS A 590 1.06 36.70 -8.27
CA CYS A 590 0.85 36.61 -9.70
C CYS A 590 -0.17 37.64 -10.21
N ILE A 591 -0.86 38.37 -9.33
CA ILE A 591 -1.77 39.45 -9.73
C ILE A 591 -0.98 40.53 -10.49
N GLY A 592 -1.46 40.88 -11.67
CA GLY A 592 -0.82 41.78 -12.62
C GLY A 592 0.17 41.11 -13.58
N LYS A 593 0.44 39.80 -13.44
CA LYS A 593 1.41 39.07 -14.27
C LYS A 593 0.73 38.19 -15.32
N THR A 594 1.48 37.87 -16.37
CA THR A 594 1.08 36.92 -17.41
C THR A 594 1.35 35.48 -16.97
N VAL A 595 0.29 34.68 -16.92
CA VAL A 595 0.25 33.31 -16.43
C VAL A 595 -0.34 32.35 -17.46
N GLY A 596 0.10 31.09 -17.41
CA GLY A 596 -0.56 29.95 -18.00
C GLY A 596 -1.19 29.07 -16.92
N LEU A 597 -2.23 28.33 -17.28
CA LEU A 597 -2.83 27.31 -16.43
C LEU A 597 -2.50 25.94 -17.03
N GLU A 598 -1.74 25.13 -16.31
CA GLU A 598 -1.43 23.75 -16.68
C GLU A 598 -2.34 22.81 -15.88
N PRO A 599 -3.19 21.98 -16.49
CA PRO A 599 -3.97 20.99 -15.74
C PRO A 599 -3.06 20.00 -15.03
N PHE A 600 -3.34 19.71 -13.76
CA PHE A 600 -2.53 18.84 -12.91
C PHE A 600 -2.31 17.45 -13.52
N ASP A 601 -3.35 16.92 -14.17
CA ASP A 601 -3.34 15.60 -14.80
C ASP A 601 -2.67 15.56 -16.16
N LEU A 602 -2.32 16.70 -16.77
CA LEU A 602 -1.74 16.81 -18.11
C LEU A 602 -0.46 17.67 -18.08
N PRO A 603 0.61 17.22 -17.40
CA PRO A 603 1.84 18.00 -17.29
C PRO A 603 2.42 18.35 -18.67
N GLY A 604 2.80 19.61 -18.88
CA GLY A 604 3.26 20.12 -20.17
C GLY A 604 2.16 20.54 -21.16
N MET A 605 0.88 20.41 -20.80
CA MET A 605 -0.22 21.01 -21.55
C MET A 605 -0.72 22.28 -20.85
N VAL A 606 -1.32 23.20 -21.61
CA VAL A 606 -1.83 24.47 -21.07
C VAL A 606 -3.26 24.74 -21.54
N VAL A 607 -4.02 25.47 -20.72
CA VAL A 607 -5.33 25.99 -21.08
C VAL A 607 -5.16 27.08 -22.14
N VAL A 608 -5.89 26.95 -23.25
CA VAL A 608 -5.80 27.86 -24.40
C VAL A 608 -7.15 28.47 -24.76
N GLU A 609 -7.12 29.68 -25.32
CA GLU A 609 -8.29 30.32 -25.92
C GLU A 609 -8.42 29.92 -27.40
N ARG A 610 -9.63 29.54 -27.81
CA ARG A 610 -9.95 29.21 -29.22
C ARG A 610 -10.63 30.34 -29.99
N GLY A 611 -11.04 31.39 -29.28
CA GLY A 611 -11.72 32.56 -29.81
C GLY A 611 -12.75 33.13 -28.83
N ILE A 612 -13.22 34.34 -29.10
CA ILE A 612 -14.28 34.98 -28.31
C ILE A 612 -15.58 34.17 -28.42
N ASN A 613 -16.25 33.94 -27.29
CA ASN A 613 -17.43 33.10 -27.10
C ASN A 613 -17.24 31.61 -27.43
N GLN A 614 -15.99 31.17 -27.65
CA GLN A 614 -15.66 29.76 -27.81
C GLN A 614 -15.17 29.16 -26.48
N SER A 615 -15.38 27.86 -26.33
CA SER A 615 -14.93 27.11 -25.16
C SER A 615 -13.41 27.06 -25.08
N LEU A 616 -12.89 27.16 -23.86
CA LEU A 616 -11.47 26.99 -23.59
C LEU A 616 -11.07 25.52 -23.82
N GLY A 617 -9.88 25.35 -24.41
CA GLY A 617 -9.28 24.05 -24.69
C GLY A 617 -8.04 23.79 -23.84
N VAL A 618 -7.47 22.60 -23.98
CA VAL A 618 -6.15 22.23 -23.43
C VAL A 618 -5.27 21.69 -24.56
N GLU A 619 -4.12 22.30 -24.77
CA GLU A 619 -3.19 22.02 -25.89
C GLU A 619 -1.74 21.96 -25.41
N ASP A 620 -0.83 21.43 -26.23
CA ASP A 620 0.59 21.26 -25.88
C ASP A 620 1.30 22.62 -25.76
N ALA A 621 2.06 22.83 -24.68
CA ALA A 621 2.78 24.07 -24.43
C ALA A 621 3.90 24.37 -25.45
N ILE A 622 4.43 23.35 -26.15
CA ILE A 622 5.51 23.49 -27.16
C ILE A 622 4.94 24.01 -28.49
N GLY A 623 3.65 23.80 -28.74
CA GLY A 623 2.95 24.22 -29.96
C GLY A 623 2.52 25.68 -29.96
N ASN A 624 3.45 26.63 -29.80
CA ASN A 624 3.26 28.08 -30.06
C ASN A 624 1.91 28.68 -29.61
N SER A 625 1.36 28.21 -28.48
CA SER A 625 0.08 28.71 -27.99
C SER A 625 0.33 30.04 -27.26
N ASP A 626 0.24 31.16 -27.99
CA ASP A 626 0.27 32.53 -27.44
C ASP A 626 -0.84 32.81 -26.41
N SER A 627 -1.72 31.83 -26.18
CA SER A 627 -2.78 31.89 -25.17
C SER A 627 -2.17 31.94 -23.77
N THR A 628 -2.15 33.15 -23.24
CA THR A 628 -1.77 33.45 -21.86
C THR A 628 -2.83 34.34 -21.25
N PHE A 629 -2.97 34.25 -19.94
CA PHE A 629 -3.90 35.08 -19.19
C PHE A 629 -3.12 36.09 -18.36
N ILE A 630 -3.66 37.29 -18.21
CA ILE A 630 -3.19 38.25 -17.23
C ILE A 630 -4.09 38.06 -16.02
N LEU A 631 -3.50 37.65 -14.90
CA LEU A 631 -4.24 37.51 -13.64
C LEU A 631 -4.51 38.91 -13.10
N VAL A 632 -5.77 39.29 -12.92
CA VAL A 632 -6.14 40.61 -12.39
C VAL A 632 -7.02 40.46 -11.15
N GLN A 633 -7.14 41.54 -10.38
CA GLN A 633 -8.12 41.58 -9.29
C GLN A 633 -9.52 41.30 -9.84
N GLY A 634 -10.31 40.51 -9.10
CA GLY A 634 -11.63 40.08 -9.53
C GLY A 634 -12.55 41.24 -9.89
N LEU A 635 -13.24 41.08 -11.02
CA LEU A 635 -14.12 42.11 -11.58
C LEU A 635 -15.36 42.38 -10.71
N ASP A 636 -15.71 41.46 -9.79
CA ASP A 636 -16.84 41.60 -8.87
C ASP A 636 -16.57 42.55 -7.68
N GLY A 637 -15.35 43.08 -7.57
CA GLY A 637 -14.94 44.04 -6.55
C GLY A 637 -14.59 43.42 -5.19
N LYS A 638 -14.58 42.09 -5.05
CA LYS A 638 -14.15 41.42 -3.82
C LYS A 638 -12.63 41.22 -3.83
N SER A 639 -11.99 41.55 -2.70
CA SER A 639 -10.54 41.40 -2.50
C SER A 639 -10.04 39.96 -2.63
N GLU A 640 -10.89 38.97 -2.32
CA GLU A 640 -10.57 37.53 -2.33
C GLU A 640 -10.70 36.87 -3.70
N THR A 641 -11.06 37.62 -4.75
CA THR A 641 -11.31 37.05 -6.08
C THR A 641 -10.34 37.60 -7.12
N VAL A 642 -10.12 36.80 -8.15
CA VAL A 642 -9.27 37.09 -9.31
C VAL A 642 -10.05 36.86 -10.59
N SER A 643 -9.63 37.52 -11.66
CA SER A 643 -10.13 37.29 -13.01
C SER A 643 -8.97 37.02 -13.96
N LEU A 644 -9.21 36.17 -14.95
CA LEU A 644 -8.21 35.81 -15.97
C LEU A 644 -8.55 36.56 -17.26
N GLU A 645 -7.83 37.65 -17.52
CA GLU A 645 -7.99 38.44 -18.74
C GLU A 645 -7.15 37.82 -19.86
N SER A 646 -7.66 37.74 -21.09
CA SER A 646 -6.86 37.33 -22.24
C SER A 646 -5.73 38.32 -22.50
N ALA A 647 -4.49 37.82 -22.62
CA ALA A 647 -3.37 38.65 -23.05
C ALA A 647 -3.49 39.10 -24.51
N ARG A 648 -4.19 38.31 -25.36
CA ARG A 648 -4.38 38.59 -26.79
C ARG A 648 -5.60 39.47 -27.06
N HIS A 649 -6.66 39.31 -26.27
CA HIS A 649 -7.94 40.01 -26.42
C HIS A 649 -8.25 40.82 -25.14
N ARG A 650 -7.61 41.98 -24.99
CA ARG A 650 -7.81 42.86 -23.82
C ARG A 650 -9.29 43.21 -23.64
N GLY A 651 -9.76 43.17 -22.39
CA GLY A 651 -11.18 43.33 -22.04
C GLY A 651 -12.04 42.06 -22.17
N CYS A 652 -11.44 40.92 -22.54
CA CYS A 652 -12.09 39.62 -22.58
C CYS A 652 -11.54 38.71 -21.48
N PHE A 653 -12.44 38.01 -20.78
CA PHE A 653 -12.14 37.27 -19.56
C PHE A 653 -12.63 35.83 -19.66
N VAL A 654 -11.95 34.93 -18.93
CA VAL A 654 -12.48 33.59 -18.64
C VAL A 654 -13.83 33.74 -17.94
N TYR A 655 -14.85 33.14 -18.53
CA TYR A 655 -16.25 33.32 -18.15
C TYR A 655 -16.91 31.95 -17.99
N SER A 656 -17.56 31.74 -16.85
CA SER A 656 -18.35 30.56 -16.52
C SER A 656 -19.83 30.94 -16.41
N SER A 657 -20.73 30.20 -17.04
CA SER A 657 -22.18 30.43 -16.91
C SER A 657 -22.75 30.08 -15.53
N LEU A 658 -21.92 29.56 -14.60
CA LEU A 658 -22.34 29.03 -13.30
C LEU A 658 -23.37 27.89 -13.38
N ASP A 659 -23.52 27.28 -14.56
CA ASP A 659 -24.34 26.10 -14.80
C ASP A 659 -23.44 24.85 -14.81
N LEU A 660 -23.87 23.79 -14.12
CA LEU A 660 -23.07 22.56 -14.02
C LEU A 660 -22.80 21.95 -15.41
N HIS A 661 -21.58 21.49 -15.64
CA HIS A 661 -21.08 20.95 -16.92
C HIS A 661 -21.09 21.94 -18.09
N SER A 662 -21.43 23.21 -17.86
CA SER A 662 -21.34 24.22 -18.91
C SER A 662 -19.88 24.48 -19.28
N SER A 663 -19.66 24.69 -20.58
CA SER A 663 -18.34 25.03 -21.11
C SER A 663 -17.90 26.40 -20.63
N VAL A 664 -16.66 26.51 -20.16
CA VAL A 664 -16.02 27.78 -19.81
C VAL A 664 -15.48 28.42 -21.08
N LYS A 665 -15.72 29.71 -21.26
CA LYS A 665 -15.46 30.42 -22.51
C LYS A 665 -14.67 31.69 -22.27
N LEU A 666 -14.06 32.23 -23.32
CA LEU A 666 -13.57 33.60 -23.31
C LEU A 666 -14.72 34.55 -23.69
N LYS A 667 -15.08 35.51 -22.84
CA LYS A 667 -16.18 36.47 -23.11
C LYS A 667 -15.74 37.90 -22.83
N CYS A 668 -16.07 38.82 -23.72
CA CYS A 668 -15.73 40.24 -23.60
C CYS A 668 -16.84 41.01 -22.89
N SER A 669 -16.43 41.99 -22.08
CA SER A 669 -17.37 42.90 -21.43
C SER A 669 -17.96 43.86 -22.46
N ALA A 670 -19.30 43.92 -22.57
CA ALA A 670 -20.00 44.89 -23.42
C ALA A 670 -20.14 46.29 -22.76
N GLY A 671 -19.56 46.49 -21.58
CA GLY A 671 -19.68 47.72 -20.79
C GLY A 671 -19.59 47.46 -19.28
N SER A 672 -19.12 48.44 -18.51
CA SER A 672 -18.65 48.30 -17.12
C SER A 672 -19.71 48.01 -16.03
N SER A 673 -20.99 47.80 -16.38
CA SER A 673 -22.11 47.71 -15.44
C SER A 673 -22.79 46.34 -15.29
N ASP A 674 -22.41 45.31 -16.06
CA ASP A 674 -23.03 43.98 -15.95
C ASP A 674 -22.50 43.21 -14.71
N VAL A 675 -23.26 43.28 -13.61
CA VAL A 675 -22.95 42.58 -12.35
C VAL A 675 -22.89 41.06 -12.55
N LYS A 676 -23.73 40.49 -13.41
CA LYS A 676 -23.74 39.04 -13.67
C LYS A 676 -22.47 38.63 -14.42
N PHE A 677 -22.03 39.42 -15.38
CA PHE A 677 -20.76 39.19 -16.07
C PHE A 677 -19.59 39.24 -15.10
N LYS A 678 -19.52 40.27 -14.26
CA LYS A 678 -18.43 40.46 -13.28
C LYS A 678 -18.34 39.27 -12.31
N GLN A 679 -19.46 38.80 -11.79
CA GLN A 679 -19.51 37.62 -10.92
C GLN A 679 -19.07 36.35 -11.64
N ALA A 680 -19.59 36.11 -12.86
CA ALA A 680 -19.29 34.94 -13.67
C ALA A 680 -17.82 34.87 -14.16
N ALA A 681 -17.13 36.02 -14.24
CA ALA A 681 -15.73 36.13 -14.63
C ALA A 681 -14.76 36.27 -13.44
N SER A 682 -15.25 36.25 -12.19
CA SER A 682 -14.43 36.34 -10.98
C SER A 682 -14.41 35.01 -10.23
N PHE A 683 -13.22 34.56 -9.83
CA PHE A 683 -12.97 33.28 -9.19
C PHE A 683 -12.23 33.50 -7.88
N ARG A 684 -12.59 32.74 -6.83
CA ARG A 684 -11.75 32.60 -5.65
C ARG A 684 -10.59 31.66 -5.96
N LEU A 685 -9.39 32.12 -5.64
CA LEU A 685 -8.16 31.33 -5.73
C LEU A 685 -8.05 30.50 -4.44
N ARG A 686 -8.10 29.19 -4.58
CA ARG A 686 -7.89 28.25 -3.46
C ARG A 686 -6.60 27.46 -3.73
N ASP A 687 -6.01 26.91 -2.68
CA ASP A 687 -4.99 25.87 -2.84
C ASP A 687 -5.51 24.73 -3.74
N GLY A 688 -4.61 24.11 -4.49
CA GLY A 688 -4.90 22.89 -5.23
C GLY A 688 -5.50 21.81 -4.33
N ILE A 689 -6.62 21.22 -4.74
CA ILE A 689 -7.26 20.13 -3.99
C ILE A 689 -6.39 18.86 -4.06
N SER A 690 -5.73 18.65 -5.20
CA SER A 690 -4.70 17.64 -5.40
C SER A 690 -3.31 18.23 -5.21
N LYS A 691 -2.36 17.40 -4.76
CA LYS A 691 -0.95 17.76 -4.57
C LYS A 691 -0.06 16.70 -5.19
N TYR A 692 1.11 17.11 -5.66
CA TYR A 692 2.16 16.17 -6.04
C TYR A 692 2.68 15.45 -4.80
N ASP A 693 2.68 14.12 -4.84
CA ASP A 693 3.43 13.29 -3.89
C ASP A 693 4.93 13.63 -3.98
N PRO A 694 5.70 13.59 -2.88
CA PRO A 694 7.13 13.88 -2.93
C PRO A 694 7.92 12.98 -3.90
N ILE A 695 7.42 11.79 -4.22
CA ILE A 695 8.01 10.83 -5.18
C ILE A 695 7.33 10.95 -6.56
N SER A 696 6.88 12.15 -6.96
CA SER A 696 6.24 12.37 -8.26
C SER A 696 7.25 12.65 -9.37
N PHE A 697 6.95 12.12 -10.57
CA PHE A 697 7.71 12.35 -11.80
C PHE A 697 6.77 12.69 -12.96
N VAL A 698 7.30 13.31 -14.01
CA VAL A 698 6.62 13.45 -15.30
C VAL A 698 7.26 12.49 -16.30
N ALA A 699 6.47 11.59 -16.88
CA ALA A 699 6.90 10.72 -17.97
C ALA A 699 6.39 11.24 -19.33
N LYS A 700 7.25 11.30 -20.34
CA LYS A 700 6.87 11.68 -21.70
C LYS A 700 6.13 10.53 -22.40
N GLY A 701 4.88 10.76 -22.77
CA GLY A 701 4.09 9.80 -23.54
C GLY A 701 4.01 10.16 -25.01
N GLU A 702 3.44 9.26 -25.82
CA GLU A 702 3.30 9.45 -27.27
C GLU A 702 2.38 10.64 -27.63
N LYS A 703 1.26 10.79 -26.90
CA LYS A 703 0.24 11.82 -27.17
C LYS A 703 0.09 12.87 -26.06
N ARG A 704 0.58 12.58 -24.87
CA ARG A 704 0.55 13.42 -23.67
C ARG A 704 1.58 12.90 -22.67
N ASN A 705 2.07 13.76 -21.79
CA ASN A 705 2.90 13.31 -20.66
C ASN A 705 2.02 12.73 -19.55
N PHE A 706 2.60 11.92 -18.67
CA PHE A 706 1.94 11.29 -17.52
C PHE A 706 2.51 11.84 -16.22
N LEU A 707 1.63 12.14 -15.28
CA LEU A 707 2.05 12.32 -13.89
C LEU A 707 2.19 10.94 -13.26
N LEU A 708 3.43 10.57 -12.92
CA LEU A 708 3.75 9.33 -12.23
C LEU A 708 3.82 9.57 -10.72
N GLN A 709 3.18 8.71 -9.93
CA GLN A 709 3.21 8.76 -8.45
C GLN A 709 3.22 7.35 -7.86
N PRO A 710 3.67 7.14 -6.61
CA PRO A 710 3.57 5.84 -5.95
C PRO A 710 2.13 5.34 -5.89
N ILE A 711 1.88 4.07 -6.20
CA ILE A 711 0.52 3.50 -6.14
C ILE A 711 -0.14 3.65 -4.75
N LEU A 712 0.68 3.65 -3.69
CA LEU A 712 0.21 3.82 -2.30
C LEU A 712 -0.34 5.23 -2.02
N SER A 713 0.00 6.24 -2.83
CA SER A 713 -0.50 7.61 -2.63
C SER A 713 -1.91 7.81 -3.18
N LEU A 714 -2.37 6.94 -4.07
CA LEU A 714 -3.69 7.06 -4.73
C LEU A 714 -4.83 6.51 -3.88
N ARG A 715 -6.00 7.13 -4.03
CA ARG A 715 -7.29 6.73 -3.48
C ARG A 715 -8.24 6.34 -4.62
N ASP A 716 -9.06 7.27 -5.08
CA ASP A 716 -10.14 7.00 -6.04
C ASP A 716 -9.75 7.39 -7.47
N GLU A 717 -8.56 7.94 -7.67
CA GLU A 717 -8.03 8.33 -8.97
C GLU A 717 -7.90 7.12 -9.92
N ASN A 718 -8.10 7.37 -11.22
CA ASN A 718 -7.81 6.40 -12.27
C ASN A 718 -6.31 6.39 -12.61
N TYR A 719 -5.75 5.20 -12.76
CA TYR A 719 -4.33 5.02 -13.04
C TYR A 719 -4.04 3.89 -14.02
N VAL A 720 -2.81 3.89 -14.53
CA VAL A 720 -2.22 2.81 -15.31
C VAL A 720 -0.93 2.33 -14.63
N VAL A 721 -0.79 1.02 -14.51
CA VAL A 721 0.40 0.37 -13.92
C VAL A 721 1.41 -0.02 -14.98
N TYR A 722 0.93 -0.68 -16.05
CA TYR A 722 1.76 -1.17 -17.14
C TYR A 722 1.61 -0.28 -18.38
N PHE A 723 2.74 0.29 -18.81
CA PHE A 723 2.84 1.14 -19.99
C PHE A 723 3.34 0.35 -21.19
N LYS A 724 2.84 0.68 -22.39
CA LYS A 724 3.47 0.21 -23.63
C LYS A 724 4.67 1.09 -23.93
N ILE A 725 5.85 0.59 -23.64
CA ILE A 725 7.11 1.31 -23.85
C ILE A 725 7.75 0.79 -25.13
N GLN A 726 7.68 1.58 -26.20
CA GLN A 726 8.35 1.27 -27.46
C GLN A 726 9.77 1.83 -27.44
N SER A 727 10.75 0.99 -27.81
CA SER A 727 12.12 1.40 -28.04
C SER A 727 12.77 0.56 -29.12
N ASN A 728 13.42 1.21 -30.08
CA ASN A 728 14.32 0.55 -31.02
C ASN A 728 15.69 0.18 -30.40
N LYS A 729 15.95 0.51 -29.12
CA LYS A 729 17.26 0.34 -28.45
C LYS A 729 17.25 -0.38 -27.09
N LEU A 730 16.09 -0.70 -26.52
CA LEU A 730 15.98 -1.37 -25.21
C LEU A 730 16.53 -2.82 -25.19
N SER A 731 17.01 -3.35 -26.31
CA SER A 731 17.53 -4.72 -26.40
C SER A 731 18.96 -4.93 -25.88
N ALA A 732 19.62 -3.93 -25.28
CA ALA A 732 21.05 -4.04 -24.95
C ALA A 732 21.52 -3.51 -23.57
N GLU A 733 20.71 -2.83 -22.75
CA GLU A 733 21.24 -2.16 -21.53
C GLU A 733 20.38 -2.24 -20.25
N PHE A 734 19.39 -3.14 -20.14
CA PHE A 734 18.61 -3.31 -18.90
C PHE A 734 18.50 -4.77 -18.45
#